data_AF-A0A3D3T9K9-F1
#
_entry.id   AF-A0A3D3T9K9-F1
#
_cell.length_a   1.000
_cell.length_b   1.000
_cell.length_c   1.000
_cell.angle_alpha   90.00
_cell.angle_beta   90.00
_cell.angle_gamma   90.00
#
_symmetry.space_group_name_H-M   'P 1'
#
loop_
_entity.id
_entity.type
_entity.pdbx_description
1 polymer ?
#
loop_
_entity_poly.entity_id
_entity_poly.type
_entity_poly.pdbx_seq_one_letter_code
_entity_poly.pdbx_strand_id
1 'polypeptide(L)'
;DEARRSRLEALGLSQPVIEALLPLSFSKAGNLSLTAMRKLIPQLEKGVTYDKACSAVYGDHRAHSGAQRYHTLTLNETLRDSGALDNLTNPVVFRAISQTTKVLNAIIRKYGSPQTIAIELAREMRNNFQQRKKIQDSYEAHQKVNEKAMKQVAELKGSRPTGQDLVKYKLYEEQQGFCLYSGTQLEANRLFEPGYVDVDHIIPYSICFDDSYNNKVLVLTSENRQKGNHLPMEYLASDAKKRERFIAWAKCCIRNHRKLQRLLKETLTEEDCRGFKERNLKDTQYITTAVYNLLNDYLEFSPNAPKQPVRAVNGSITAHVRRRLGLEKHRENGDLHHAMDAAVVAVTTPGMIQRISNYAKRREMGRKVKGKYVDLDTGELMTQEAFDAKYAPHFPAPWPHFQQELLARLSPDPDTEIRALNFPHYDPQEVIAPVFVSQMPRRKATGPAHEDTIRSGKAPGYTISKTPLNELKLEEKTGEIENYYNPGDDRLLYEALKERLRQFGGIGKNAFEAPFHKPRKDGTPGPVVRSVKTIKKSNIGVSVNGGIAGNGSMVRIDVYRVPNDGYYYIPVYITDTVRGVLPQKACVQDKPPEQWKVMDDSHFLFSLYPGDLIRVERRTPIKLKPPKKAAEKSGISRNECLVYFVSADISTASICITTHDRKYIQKGLGVKRLSALEKYVVDPLGSYHKVQLPEKRQGF
;
A
#
# COMPACT_ATOMS: atom_id res chain seq x y z
N ASP A 1 -11.83 26.71 33.23
CA ASP A 1 -12.54 28.00 33.33
C ASP A 1 -11.79 29.09 34.07
N GLU A 2 -11.12 28.77 35.18
CA GLU A 2 -10.34 29.73 35.96
C GLU A 2 -9.24 30.47 35.15
N ALA A 3 -8.52 29.75 34.29
CA ALA A 3 -7.54 30.36 33.37
C ALA A 3 -8.17 31.30 32.30
N ARG A 4 -9.45 31.07 31.92
CA ARG A 4 -10.16 31.96 30.96
C ARG A 4 -10.64 33.21 31.68
N ARG A 5 -11.18 33.06 32.90
CA ARG A 5 -11.60 34.17 33.77
C ARG A 5 -10.43 35.12 34.04
N SER A 6 -9.28 34.61 34.48
CA SER A 6 -8.08 35.42 34.72
C SER A 6 -7.61 36.19 33.49
N ARG A 7 -7.67 35.59 32.29
CA ARG A 7 -7.31 36.28 31.04
C ARG A 7 -8.32 37.35 30.61
N LEU A 8 -9.61 37.18 30.90
CA LEU A 8 -10.66 38.16 30.61
C LEU A 8 -10.61 39.34 31.60
N GLU A 9 -10.31 39.07 32.87
CA GLU A 9 -10.07 40.10 33.89
C GLU A 9 -8.84 40.96 33.53
N ALA A 10 -7.77 40.33 33.04
CA ALA A 10 -6.58 41.04 32.56
C ALA A 10 -6.82 41.96 31.36
N LEU A 11 -7.95 41.79 30.64
CA LEU A 11 -8.38 42.69 29.57
C LEU A 11 -9.21 43.89 30.09
N GLY A 12 -9.45 43.99 31.41
CA GLY A 12 -10.22 45.06 32.03
C GLY A 12 -11.74 44.96 31.85
N LEU A 13 -12.27 43.77 31.57
CA LEU A 13 -13.71 43.56 31.39
C LEU A 13 -14.45 43.52 32.74
N SER A 14 -15.65 44.07 32.80
CA SER A 14 -16.49 44.04 34.01
C SER A 14 -17.01 42.64 34.32
N GLN A 15 -17.22 42.35 35.61
CA GLN A 15 -17.68 41.03 36.07
C GLN A 15 -18.94 40.49 35.36
N PRO A 16 -20.01 41.28 35.13
CA PRO A 16 -21.20 40.79 34.44
C PRO A 16 -20.92 40.37 32.99
N VAL A 17 -19.98 41.05 32.32
CA VAL A 17 -19.56 40.72 30.95
C VAL A 17 -18.74 39.44 30.93
N ILE A 18 -17.85 39.25 31.90
CA ILE A 18 -17.04 38.03 32.01
C ILE A 18 -17.96 36.81 32.23
N GLU A 19 -18.94 36.94 33.11
CA GLU A 19 -19.93 35.89 33.37
C GLU A 19 -20.78 35.56 32.13
N ALA A 20 -21.13 36.55 31.31
CA ALA A 20 -21.81 36.33 30.04
C ALA A 20 -20.94 35.66 28.96
N LEU A 21 -19.62 35.91 28.96
CA LEU A 21 -18.69 35.37 27.97
C LEU A 21 -18.16 33.97 28.31
N LEU A 22 -18.08 33.61 29.60
CA LEU A 22 -17.54 32.32 30.06
C LEU A 22 -18.25 31.09 29.46
N PRO A 23 -19.59 31.06 29.31
CA PRO A 23 -20.31 29.96 28.66
C PRO A 23 -19.99 29.80 27.17
N LEU A 24 -19.45 30.83 26.51
CA LEU A 24 -19.13 30.75 25.08
C LEU A 24 -17.90 29.87 24.86
N SER A 25 -18.00 28.97 23.89
CA SER A 25 -16.92 28.06 23.54
C SER A 25 -16.58 28.18 22.05
N PHE A 26 -15.35 28.60 21.78
CA PHE A 26 -14.78 28.63 20.43
C PHE A 26 -13.62 27.64 20.36
N SER A 27 -13.60 26.80 19.32
CA SER A 27 -12.66 25.68 19.20
C SER A 27 -11.84 25.68 17.91
N LYS A 28 -12.15 26.57 16.96
CA LYS A 28 -11.47 26.65 15.66
C LYS A 28 -10.54 27.85 15.62
N ALA A 29 -9.35 27.64 15.04
CA ALA A 29 -8.43 28.71 14.68
C ALA A 29 -8.58 29.04 13.18
N GLY A 30 -8.35 30.31 12.82
CA GLY A 30 -8.22 30.71 11.42
C GLY A 30 -6.86 30.31 10.85
N ASN A 31 -6.78 30.18 9.52
CA ASN A 31 -5.53 29.86 8.82
C ASN A 31 -4.54 31.05 8.76
N LEU A 32 -4.99 32.25 9.12
CA LEU A 32 -4.18 33.47 9.13
C LEU A 32 -3.99 33.95 10.56
N SER A 33 -2.78 34.43 10.87
CA SER A 33 -2.51 35.06 12.15
C SER A 33 -3.26 36.39 12.27
N LEU A 34 -3.55 36.82 13.50
CA LEU A 34 -4.16 38.14 13.75
C LEU A 34 -3.31 39.28 13.16
N THR A 35 -1.98 39.15 13.23
CA THR A 35 -1.05 40.09 12.61
C THR A 35 -1.23 40.14 11.09
N ALA A 36 -1.38 38.97 10.44
CA ALA A 36 -1.60 38.93 9.01
C ALA A 36 -2.96 39.52 8.61
N MET A 37 -4.02 39.17 9.34
CA MET A 37 -5.35 39.72 9.12
C MET A 37 -5.37 41.24 9.26
N ARG A 38 -4.72 41.81 10.29
CA ARG A 38 -4.62 43.26 10.48
C ARG A 38 -3.95 43.99 9.30
N LYS A 39 -2.99 43.35 8.62
CA LYS A 39 -2.34 43.94 7.44
C LYS A 39 -3.16 43.76 6.16
N LEU A 40 -3.87 42.63 6.04
CA LEU A 40 -4.62 42.27 4.82
C LEU A 40 -6.01 42.92 4.75
N ILE A 41 -6.74 42.98 5.87
CA ILE A 41 -8.11 43.51 5.92
C ILE A 41 -8.22 44.93 5.31
N PRO A 42 -7.32 45.89 5.63
CA PRO A 42 -7.38 47.22 5.02
C PRO A 42 -7.21 47.25 3.49
N GLN A 43 -6.52 46.25 2.91
CA GLN A 43 -6.41 46.11 1.46
C GLN A 43 -7.67 45.48 0.86
N LEU A 44 -8.26 44.50 1.55
CA LEU A 44 -9.51 43.87 1.15
C LEU A 44 -10.69 44.85 1.19
N GLU A 45 -10.74 45.73 2.19
CA GLU A 45 -11.76 46.79 2.33
C GLU A 45 -11.74 47.78 1.15
N LYS A 46 -10.61 47.93 0.46
CA LYS A 46 -10.49 48.73 -0.77
C LYS A 46 -11.02 48.02 -2.03
N GLY A 47 -11.59 46.82 -1.89
CA GLY A 47 -12.08 46.01 -3.00
C GLY A 47 -11.00 45.23 -3.74
N VAL A 48 -9.78 45.15 -3.21
CA VAL A 48 -8.69 44.38 -3.81
C VAL A 48 -8.90 42.89 -3.52
N THR A 49 -8.67 42.03 -4.51
CA THR A 49 -8.74 40.57 -4.34
C THR A 49 -7.67 40.07 -3.35
N TYR A 50 -7.91 38.93 -2.72
CA TYR A 50 -7.04 38.40 -1.66
C TYR A 50 -5.58 38.17 -2.10
N ASP A 51 -5.37 37.63 -3.31
CA ASP A 51 -4.05 37.47 -3.93
C ASP A 51 -3.37 38.84 -4.12
N LYS A 52 -4.15 39.81 -4.61
CA LYS A 52 -3.89 41.26 -4.66
C LYS A 52 -3.28 41.80 -3.36
N ALA A 53 -4.06 41.65 -2.30
CA ALA A 53 -3.75 42.11 -0.96
C ALA A 53 -2.50 41.41 -0.39
N CYS A 54 -2.35 40.11 -0.60
CA CYS A 54 -1.18 39.36 -0.14
C CYS A 54 0.09 39.83 -0.85
N SER A 55 0.08 39.95 -2.17
CA SER A 55 1.23 40.45 -2.93
C SER A 55 1.59 41.90 -2.55
N ALA A 56 0.60 42.75 -2.28
CA ALA A 56 0.85 44.12 -1.85
C ALA A 56 1.49 44.22 -0.45
N VAL A 57 1.13 43.31 0.47
CA VAL A 57 1.62 43.32 1.86
C VAL A 57 2.92 42.53 2.02
N TYR A 58 3.06 41.42 1.30
CA TYR A 58 4.13 40.42 1.50
C TYR A 58 4.97 40.18 0.25
N GLY A 59 4.70 40.85 -0.88
CA GLY A 59 5.40 40.66 -2.15
C GLY A 59 4.91 39.45 -2.96
N ASP A 60 4.62 38.33 -2.30
CA ASP A 60 4.05 37.12 -2.91
C ASP A 60 2.90 36.55 -2.04
N HIS A 61 1.87 36.04 -2.71
CA HIS A 61 0.74 35.32 -2.10
C HIS A 61 1.09 33.87 -1.73
N ARG A 62 2.21 33.32 -2.22
CA ARG A 62 2.65 31.96 -1.94
C ARG A 62 3.53 31.94 -0.69
N ALA A 63 3.06 31.28 0.37
CA ALA A 63 3.73 31.15 1.66
C ALA A 63 5.03 30.30 1.64
N HIS A 64 5.52 29.90 0.47
CA HIS A 64 6.56 28.87 0.32
C HIS A 64 7.66 29.32 -0.64
N SER A 65 8.53 30.20 -0.16
CA SER A 65 9.89 30.30 -0.70
C SER A 65 10.84 29.84 0.39
N GLY A 66 11.21 28.56 0.38
CA GLY A 66 12.39 28.14 1.12
C GLY A 66 13.57 28.95 0.60
N ALA A 67 14.11 29.88 1.40
CA ALA A 67 15.19 30.76 0.96
C ALA A 67 16.49 29.97 0.69
N GLN A 68 16.60 28.75 1.22
CA GLN A 68 17.77 27.89 1.12
C GLN A 68 17.38 26.49 0.63
N ARG A 69 17.97 26.09 -0.49
CA ARG A 69 17.93 24.71 -1.01
C ARG A 69 19.15 23.93 -0.50
N TYR A 70 18.97 22.62 -0.34
CA TYR A 70 19.98 21.71 0.18
C TYR A 70 20.35 20.67 -0.87
N HIS A 71 21.65 20.38 -0.96
CA HIS A 71 22.19 19.33 -1.82
C HIS A 71 21.61 17.94 -1.48
N THR A 72 21.45 17.66 -0.19
CA THR A 72 20.76 16.45 0.31
C THR A 72 19.67 16.84 1.30
N LEU A 73 18.57 16.09 1.31
CA LEU A 73 17.46 16.34 2.22
C LEU A 73 17.55 15.46 3.45
N THR A 74 17.84 16.04 4.60
CA THR A 74 17.80 15.35 5.89
C THR A 74 16.68 15.93 6.73
N LEU A 75 15.77 15.07 7.23
CA LEU A 75 14.65 15.47 8.09
C LEU A 75 15.13 15.77 9.53
N ASN A 76 16.05 16.73 9.68
CA ASN A 76 16.61 17.16 10.95
C ASN A 76 15.79 18.29 11.60
N GLU A 77 16.20 18.74 12.79
CA GLU A 77 15.56 19.86 13.50
C GLU A 77 15.61 21.14 12.67
N THR A 78 16.71 21.43 11.99
CA THR A 78 16.84 22.61 11.12
C THR A 78 15.77 22.68 10.03
N LEU A 79 15.48 21.56 9.35
CA LEU A 79 14.44 21.49 8.33
C LEU A 79 13.02 21.50 8.94
N ARG A 80 12.88 21.08 10.20
CA ARG A 80 11.62 21.21 10.95
C ARG A 80 11.36 22.67 11.32
N ASP A 81 12.38 23.36 11.81
CA ASP A 81 12.28 24.76 12.24
C ASP A 81 12.02 25.71 11.07
N SER A 82 12.39 25.30 9.84
CA SER A 82 12.01 26.03 8.62
C SER A 82 10.53 25.90 8.24
N GLY A 83 9.74 25.13 8.99
CA GLY A 83 8.32 24.86 8.73
C GLY A 83 8.07 23.88 7.56
N ALA A 84 9.12 23.28 6.97
CA ALA A 84 8.99 22.37 5.83
C ALA A 84 8.16 21.11 6.16
N LEU A 85 8.12 20.75 7.44
CA LEU A 85 7.53 19.51 7.94
C LEU A 85 6.21 19.72 8.69
N ASP A 86 5.75 20.96 8.86
CA ASP A 86 4.53 21.28 9.62
C ASP A 86 3.28 20.64 8.99
N ASN A 87 3.30 20.51 7.67
CA ASN A 87 2.27 19.84 6.88
C ASN A 87 2.40 18.29 6.90
N LEU A 88 3.19 17.70 7.79
CA LEU A 88 3.44 16.25 7.84
C LEU A 88 3.18 15.68 9.23
N THR A 89 1.93 15.75 9.67
CA THR A 89 1.53 15.30 11.02
C THR A 89 1.32 13.78 11.15
N ASN A 90 1.16 13.05 10.04
CA ASN A 90 0.90 11.61 10.07
C ASN A 90 2.21 10.80 10.20
N PRO A 91 2.40 10.01 11.28
CA PRO A 91 3.66 9.30 11.53
C PRO A 91 3.99 8.21 10.49
N VAL A 92 2.97 7.62 9.85
CA VAL A 92 3.17 6.65 8.76
C VAL A 92 3.76 7.35 7.54
N VAL A 93 3.24 8.54 7.24
CA VAL A 93 3.70 9.38 6.13
C VAL A 93 5.10 9.89 6.40
N PHE A 94 5.37 10.39 7.61
CA PHE A 94 6.69 10.85 8.01
C PHE A 94 7.74 9.74 7.84
N ARG A 95 7.41 8.50 8.26
CA ARG A 95 8.28 7.34 8.04
C ARG A 95 8.53 7.09 6.55
N ALA A 96 7.50 7.15 5.71
CA ALA A 96 7.64 6.94 4.26
C ALA A 96 8.58 8.00 3.65
N ILE A 97 8.36 9.29 3.96
CA ILE A 97 9.20 10.40 3.49
C ILE A 97 10.64 10.26 4.00
N SER A 98 10.83 9.83 5.24
CA SER A 98 12.16 9.54 5.79
C SER A 98 12.88 8.43 5.01
N GLN A 99 12.19 7.39 4.54
CA GLN A 99 12.82 6.39 3.67
C GLN A 99 13.07 6.93 2.27
N THR A 100 12.13 7.69 1.70
CA THR A 100 12.29 8.32 0.38
C THR A 100 13.50 9.25 0.36
N THR A 101 13.68 10.08 1.38
CA THR A 101 14.85 10.98 1.51
C THR A 101 16.16 10.21 1.63
N LYS A 102 16.20 9.07 2.34
CA LYS A 102 17.39 8.20 2.39
C LYS A 102 17.75 7.63 1.02
N VAL A 103 16.77 7.14 0.28
CA VAL A 103 16.97 6.63 -1.09
C VAL A 103 17.42 7.76 -2.00
N LEU A 104 16.73 8.89 -1.99
CA LEU A 104 17.08 10.07 -2.78
C LEU A 104 18.50 10.55 -2.50
N ASN A 105 18.89 10.70 -1.23
CA ASN A 105 20.25 11.11 -0.87
C ASN A 105 21.29 10.08 -1.30
N ALA A 106 20.95 8.77 -1.32
CA ALA A 106 21.85 7.75 -1.83
C ALA A 106 22.02 7.85 -3.35
N ILE A 107 20.94 8.13 -4.09
CA ILE A 107 20.98 8.43 -5.53
C ILE A 107 21.86 9.65 -5.78
N ILE A 108 21.65 10.74 -5.04
CA ILE A 108 22.42 12.00 -5.19
C ILE A 108 23.90 11.77 -4.93
N ARG A 109 24.26 11.03 -3.87
CA ARG A 109 25.66 10.69 -3.58
C ARG A 109 26.32 9.87 -4.68
N LYS A 110 25.57 9.02 -5.38
CA LYS A 110 26.09 8.12 -6.42
C LYS A 110 26.11 8.75 -7.82
N TYR A 111 25.10 9.55 -8.16
CA TYR A 111 24.84 10.03 -9.52
C TYR A 111 24.76 11.56 -9.64
N GLY A 112 24.86 12.30 -8.53
CA GLY A 112 24.71 13.75 -8.49
C GLY A 112 23.25 14.22 -8.41
N SER A 113 23.06 15.54 -8.37
CA SER A 113 21.73 16.16 -8.24
C SER A 113 20.85 15.85 -9.46
N PRO A 114 19.58 15.44 -9.25
CA PRO A 114 18.68 15.11 -10.36
C PRO A 114 18.28 16.37 -11.15
N GLN A 115 17.97 16.19 -12.43
CA GLN A 115 17.31 17.23 -13.23
C GLN A 115 15.81 17.28 -12.94
N THR A 116 15.18 16.14 -12.72
CA THR A 116 13.74 16.04 -12.48
C THR A 116 13.44 14.89 -11.54
N ILE A 117 12.48 15.08 -10.64
CA ILE A 117 11.95 14.03 -9.78
C ILE A 117 10.47 13.85 -10.07
N ALA A 118 10.10 12.61 -10.34
CA ALA A 118 8.72 12.20 -10.54
C ALA A 118 8.24 11.38 -9.35
N ILE A 119 7.17 11.81 -8.71
CA ILE A 119 6.61 11.14 -7.54
C ILE A 119 5.22 10.57 -7.85
N GLU A 120 4.99 9.34 -7.43
CA GLU A 120 3.68 8.72 -7.29
C GLU A 120 3.55 8.23 -5.85
N LEU A 121 2.51 8.67 -5.15
CA LEU A 121 2.24 8.23 -3.78
C LEU A 121 1.03 7.29 -3.75
N ALA A 122 1.12 6.26 -2.91
CA ALA A 122 0.00 5.35 -2.70
C ALA A 122 -1.16 6.07 -2.01
N ARG A 123 -2.35 6.02 -2.64
CA ARG A 123 -3.59 6.66 -2.15
C ARG A 123 -3.99 6.26 -0.73
N GLU A 124 -3.54 5.09 -0.28
CA GLU A 124 -3.83 4.54 1.04
C GLU A 124 -3.04 5.20 2.18
N MET A 125 -1.94 5.89 1.89
CA MET A 125 -1.05 6.42 2.93
C MET A 125 -1.69 7.51 3.80
N ARG A 126 -2.65 8.26 3.26
CA ARG A 126 -3.42 9.26 4.03
C ARG A 126 -4.43 8.63 4.98
N ASN A 127 -4.90 7.44 4.63
CA ASN A 127 -6.03 6.83 5.29
C ASN A 127 -5.56 6.22 6.61
N ASN A 128 -6.34 6.39 7.68
CA ASN A 128 -6.08 5.68 8.93
C ASN A 128 -6.36 4.17 8.79
N PHE A 129 -6.03 3.38 9.83
CA PHE A 129 -6.20 1.93 9.77
C PHE A 129 -7.64 1.49 9.46
N GLN A 130 -8.64 2.13 10.08
CA GLN A 130 -10.06 1.80 9.85
C GLN A 130 -10.49 2.12 8.41
N GLN A 131 -10.06 3.26 7.88
CA GLN A 131 -10.35 3.65 6.49
C GLN A 131 -9.69 2.70 5.49
N ARG A 132 -8.42 2.29 5.72
CA ARG A 132 -7.74 1.27 4.90
C ARG A 132 -8.50 -0.06 4.93
N LYS A 133 -8.93 -0.50 6.11
CA LYS A 133 -9.73 -1.72 6.25
C LYS A 133 -11.04 -1.64 5.47
N LYS A 134 -11.80 -0.54 5.59
CA LYS A 134 -13.04 -0.33 4.82
C LYS A 134 -12.81 -0.37 3.31
N ILE A 135 -11.71 0.22 2.82
CA ILE A 135 -11.34 0.19 1.41
C ILE A 135 -11.02 -1.24 0.96
N GLN A 136 -10.25 -1.97 1.76
CA GLN A 136 -9.95 -3.37 1.50
C GLN A 136 -11.22 -4.24 1.46
N ASP A 137 -12.09 -4.11 2.46
CA ASP A 137 -13.36 -4.85 2.54
C ASP A 137 -14.25 -4.54 1.33
N SER A 138 -14.28 -3.27 0.89
CA SER A 138 -14.97 -2.85 -0.33
C SER A 138 -14.36 -3.46 -1.60
N TYR A 139 -13.03 -3.53 -1.71
CA TYR A 139 -12.39 -4.20 -2.84
C TYR A 139 -12.69 -5.71 -2.88
N GLU A 140 -12.67 -6.38 -1.74
CA GLU A 140 -13.03 -7.80 -1.63
C GLU A 140 -14.50 -8.04 -2.01
N ALA A 141 -15.41 -7.16 -1.59
CA ALA A 141 -16.82 -7.21 -2.01
C ALA A 141 -16.98 -6.97 -3.52
N HIS A 142 -16.30 -5.96 -4.08
CA HIS A 142 -16.32 -5.69 -5.52
C HIS A 142 -15.72 -6.83 -6.34
N GLN A 143 -14.67 -7.48 -5.84
CA GLN A 143 -14.08 -8.64 -6.50
C GLN A 143 -15.08 -9.78 -6.60
N LYS A 144 -15.81 -10.10 -5.53
CA LYS A 144 -16.87 -11.14 -5.55
C LYS A 144 -17.99 -10.81 -6.55
N VAL A 145 -18.39 -9.54 -6.63
CA VAL A 145 -19.39 -9.08 -7.62
C VAL A 145 -18.84 -9.22 -9.03
N ASN A 146 -17.59 -8.83 -9.27
CA ASN A 146 -16.94 -8.98 -10.58
C ASN A 146 -16.80 -10.45 -10.97
N GLU A 147 -16.46 -11.34 -10.05
CA GLU A 147 -16.37 -12.78 -10.30
C GLU A 147 -17.71 -13.38 -10.73
N LYS A 148 -18.83 -12.94 -10.11
CA LYS A 148 -20.18 -13.34 -10.54
C LYS A 148 -20.50 -12.82 -11.94
N ALA A 149 -20.27 -11.54 -12.19
CA ALA A 149 -20.50 -10.94 -13.51
C ALA A 149 -19.63 -11.59 -14.59
N MET A 150 -18.39 -11.96 -14.28
CA MET A 150 -17.51 -12.68 -15.21
C MET A 150 -18.05 -14.06 -15.57
N LYS A 151 -18.73 -14.77 -14.66
CA LYS A 151 -19.41 -16.04 -14.97
C LYS A 151 -20.58 -15.83 -15.93
N GLN A 152 -21.41 -14.82 -15.68
CA GLN A 152 -22.52 -14.47 -16.58
C GLN A 152 -22.01 -14.05 -17.98
N VAL A 153 -20.92 -13.29 -18.04
CA VAL A 153 -20.27 -12.94 -19.31
C VAL A 153 -19.75 -14.19 -20.01
N ALA A 154 -19.16 -15.14 -19.29
CA ALA A 154 -18.68 -16.39 -19.89
C ALA A 154 -19.83 -17.21 -20.49
N GLU A 155 -20.97 -17.27 -19.80
CA GLU A 155 -22.20 -17.92 -20.28
C GLU A 155 -22.75 -17.26 -21.54
N LEU A 156 -22.84 -15.92 -21.56
CA LEU A 156 -23.36 -15.17 -22.72
C LEU A 156 -22.40 -15.15 -23.91
N LYS A 157 -21.09 -15.10 -23.66
CA LYS A 157 -20.06 -15.00 -24.70
C LYS A 157 -19.65 -16.36 -25.28
N GLY A 158 -19.87 -17.45 -24.54
CA GLY A 158 -19.42 -18.79 -24.93
C GLY A 158 -17.90 -18.98 -24.96
N SER A 159 -17.11 -18.04 -24.42
CA SER A 159 -15.65 -18.07 -24.42
C SER A 159 -15.08 -17.34 -23.19
N ARG A 160 -13.75 -17.41 -22.99
CA ARG A 160 -13.11 -16.80 -21.83
C ARG A 160 -13.39 -15.27 -21.80
N PRO A 161 -14.00 -14.77 -20.71
CA PRO A 161 -14.30 -13.35 -20.58
C PRO A 161 -13.03 -12.52 -20.36
N THR A 162 -13.00 -11.31 -20.90
CA THR A 162 -11.94 -10.32 -20.69
C THR A 162 -12.41 -9.20 -19.76
N GLY A 163 -11.46 -8.40 -19.25
CA GLY A 163 -11.80 -7.22 -18.45
C GLY A 163 -12.64 -6.18 -19.23
N GLN A 164 -12.50 -6.12 -20.56
CA GLN A 164 -13.31 -5.24 -21.40
C GLN A 164 -14.75 -5.77 -21.53
N ASP A 165 -14.92 -7.08 -21.62
CA ASP A 165 -16.25 -7.72 -21.65
C ASP A 165 -17.01 -7.45 -20.35
N LEU A 166 -16.33 -7.51 -19.21
CA LEU A 166 -16.91 -7.15 -17.92
C LEU A 166 -17.38 -5.69 -17.88
N VAL A 167 -16.61 -4.76 -18.46
CA VAL A 167 -17.01 -3.34 -18.53
C VAL A 167 -18.23 -3.18 -19.43
N LYS A 168 -18.26 -3.83 -20.60
CA LYS A 168 -19.43 -3.83 -21.49
C LYS A 168 -20.69 -4.32 -20.77
N TYR A 169 -20.59 -5.47 -20.10
CA TYR A 169 -21.73 -6.06 -19.38
C TYR A 169 -22.22 -5.16 -18.24
N LYS A 170 -21.32 -4.60 -17.43
CA LYS A 170 -21.70 -3.67 -16.36
C LYS A 170 -22.40 -2.42 -16.87
N LEU A 171 -21.92 -1.86 -17.99
CA LEU A 171 -22.55 -0.68 -18.60
C LEU A 171 -23.91 -1.05 -19.21
N TYR A 172 -24.03 -2.24 -19.80
CA TYR A 172 -25.32 -2.76 -20.26
C TYR A 172 -26.34 -2.83 -19.13
N GLU A 173 -25.98 -3.41 -17.97
CA GLU A 173 -26.85 -3.45 -16.79
C GLU A 173 -27.17 -2.06 -16.24
N GLU A 174 -26.17 -1.18 -16.09
CA GLU A 174 -26.35 0.20 -15.60
C GLU A 174 -27.30 1.00 -16.51
N GLN A 175 -27.24 0.77 -17.81
CA GLN A 175 -28.05 1.45 -18.82
C GLN A 175 -29.35 0.71 -19.17
N GLN A 176 -29.73 -0.29 -18.37
CA GLN A 176 -30.95 -1.08 -18.53
C GLN A 176 -31.08 -1.77 -19.90
N GLY A 177 -29.94 -2.06 -20.54
CA GLY A 177 -29.88 -2.72 -21.83
C GLY A 177 -30.13 -1.82 -23.05
N PHE A 178 -30.00 -0.50 -22.91
CA PHE A 178 -30.16 0.44 -24.02
C PHE A 178 -28.86 1.16 -24.38
N CYS A 179 -28.69 1.45 -25.66
CA CYS A 179 -27.67 2.36 -26.17
C CYS A 179 -27.93 3.75 -25.60
N LEU A 180 -26.93 4.34 -24.94
CA LEU A 180 -27.17 5.59 -24.23
C LEU A 180 -27.47 6.77 -25.17
N TYR A 181 -26.85 6.83 -26.36
CA TYR A 181 -27.02 7.96 -27.29
C TYR A 181 -28.24 7.84 -28.20
N SER A 182 -28.56 6.64 -28.68
CA SER A 182 -29.69 6.43 -29.59
C SER A 182 -30.98 6.02 -28.89
N GLY A 183 -30.90 5.49 -27.66
CA GLY A 183 -32.02 4.88 -26.96
C GLY A 183 -32.49 3.56 -27.59
N THR A 184 -31.69 2.97 -28.49
CA THR A 184 -31.97 1.67 -29.11
C THR A 184 -31.73 0.56 -28.10
N GLN A 185 -32.64 -0.42 -28.03
CA GLN A 185 -32.45 -1.62 -27.20
C GLN A 185 -31.29 -2.44 -27.74
N LEU A 186 -30.40 -2.86 -26.85
CA LEU A 186 -29.23 -3.68 -27.16
C LEU A 186 -29.54 -5.16 -26.88
N GLU A 187 -29.13 -6.01 -27.82
CA GLU A 187 -29.26 -7.45 -27.71
C GLU A 187 -28.13 -8.02 -26.85
N ALA A 188 -28.46 -8.68 -25.73
CA ALA A 188 -27.48 -9.20 -24.79
C ALA A 188 -26.46 -10.17 -25.45
N ASN A 189 -26.94 -11.02 -26.37
CA ASN A 189 -26.12 -12.03 -27.04
C ASN A 189 -25.11 -11.43 -28.05
N ARG A 190 -25.34 -10.19 -28.50
CA ARG A 190 -24.48 -9.51 -29.49
C ARG A 190 -23.51 -8.52 -28.86
N LEU A 191 -23.56 -8.30 -27.54
CA LEU A 191 -22.71 -7.34 -26.83
C LEU A 191 -21.20 -7.54 -27.08
N PHE A 192 -20.79 -8.78 -27.28
CA PHE A 192 -19.40 -9.17 -27.47
C PHE A 192 -19.01 -9.31 -28.95
N GLU A 193 -19.95 -9.12 -29.87
CA GLU A 193 -19.71 -9.11 -31.32
C GLU A 193 -18.84 -7.89 -31.69
N PRO A 194 -17.72 -8.08 -32.42
CA PRO A 194 -16.90 -6.97 -32.89
C PRO A 194 -17.71 -6.02 -33.79
N GLY A 195 -17.72 -4.73 -33.46
CA GLY A 195 -18.39 -3.72 -34.29
C GLY A 195 -19.88 -3.51 -33.99
N TYR A 196 -20.51 -4.28 -33.10
CA TYR A 196 -21.90 -4.02 -32.67
C TYR A 196 -21.99 -2.84 -31.69
N VAL A 197 -21.30 -2.96 -30.55
CA VAL A 197 -21.26 -1.93 -29.49
C VAL A 197 -19.84 -1.59 -29.08
N ASP A 198 -19.65 -0.32 -28.75
CA ASP A 198 -18.42 0.26 -28.22
C ASP A 198 -18.63 0.80 -26.81
N VAL A 199 -17.53 0.80 -26.05
CA VAL A 199 -17.43 1.55 -24.79
C VAL A 199 -16.83 2.91 -25.14
N ASP A 200 -17.68 3.93 -25.20
CA ASP A 200 -17.29 5.31 -25.50
C ASP A 200 -16.86 6.06 -24.23
N HIS A 201 -15.95 7.02 -24.40
CA HIS A 201 -15.60 7.99 -23.37
C HIS A 201 -16.50 9.23 -23.48
N ILE A 202 -17.29 9.49 -22.44
CA ILE A 202 -18.26 10.62 -22.40
C ILE A 202 -17.54 11.93 -22.77
N ILE A 203 -16.51 12.28 -22.00
CA ILE A 203 -15.54 13.29 -22.39
C ILE A 203 -14.39 12.54 -23.06
N PRO A 204 -14.04 12.86 -24.31
CA PRO A 204 -13.00 12.14 -25.05
C PRO A 204 -11.69 11.99 -24.27
N TYR A 205 -11.03 10.84 -24.42
CA TYR A 205 -9.83 10.52 -23.65
C TYR A 205 -8.66 11.42 -24.06
N SER A 206 -8.55 11.75 -25.34
CA SER A 206 -7.52 12.68 -25.84
C SER A 206 -7.56 14.06 -25.18
N ILE A 207 -8.74 14.48 -24.75
CA ILE A 207 -8.98 15.77 -24.07
C ILE A 207 -8.74 15.65 -22.58
N CYS A 208 -9.34 14.66 -21.90
CA CYS A 208 -9.39 14.65 -20.44
C CYS A 208 -8.46 13.66 -19.73
N PHE A 209 -7.91 12.65 -20.42
CA PHE A 209 -7.11 11.57 -19.81
C PHE A 209 -7.84 10.74 -18.72
N ASP A 210 -9.17 10.74 -18.73
CA ASP A 210 -9.98 9.96 -17.77
C ASP A 210 -10.48 8.64 -18.38
N ASP A 211 -9.84 7.53 -18.02
CA ASP A 211 -10.25 6.16 -18.38
C ASP A 211 -11.12 5.48 -17.30
N SER A 212 -11.63 6.23 -16.32
CA SER A 212 -12.47 5.69 -15.25
C SER A 212 -13.86 5.27 -15.76
N TYR A 213 -14.50 4.37 -15.01
CA TYR A 213 -15.87 3.91 -15.29
C TYR A 213 -16.90 5.06 -15.34
N ASN A 214 -16.66 6.14 -14.57
CA ASN A 214 -17.52 7.32 -14.56
C ASN A 214 -17.40 8.17 -15.84
N ASN A 215 -16.43 7.87 -16.70
CA ASN A 215 -16.31 8.49 -18.02
C ASN A 215 -16.69 7.53 -19.15
N LYS A 216 -17.27 6.36 -18.86
CA LYS A 216 -17.52 5.32 -19.87
C LYS A 216 -19.01 5.03 -20.03
N VAL A 217 -19.46 4.85 -21.26
CA VAL A 217 -20.85 4.48 -21.59
C VAL A 217 -20.87 3.46 -22.72
N LEU A 218 -21.91 2.64 -22.77
CA LEU A 218 -22.10 1.63 -23.80
C LEU A 218 -23.02 2.19 -24.89
N VAL A 219 -22.55 2.19 -26.13
CA VAL A 219 -23.26 2.75 -27.27
C VAL A 219 -23.06 1.89 -28.50
N LEU A 220 -23.91 2.08 -29.52
CA LEU A 220 -23.68 1.48 -30.83
C LEU A 220 -22.38 2.03 -31.43
N THR A 221 -21.62 1.20 -32.11
CA THR A 221 -20.36 1.59 -32.77
C THR A 221 -20.56 2.75 -33.76
N SER A 222 -21.70 2.77 -34.46
CA SER A 222 -22.06 3.85 -35.38
C SER A 222 -22.21 5.20 -34.66
N GLU A 223 -22.92 5.21 -33.53
CA GLU A 223 -23.13 6.41 -32.70
C GLU A 223 -21.80 6.92 -32.12
N ASN A 224 -20.94 6.01 -31.66
CA ASN A 224 -19.59 6.36 -31.18
C ASN A 224 -18.75 7.07 -32.27
N ARG A 225 -18.75 6.51 -33.48
CA ARG A 225 -18.03 7.08 -34.64
C ARG A 225 -18.56 8.46 -35.04
N GLN A 226 -19.88 8.66 -34.96
CA GLN A 226 -20.51 9.95 -35.28
C GLN A 226 -20.22 11.02 -34.23
N LYS A 227 -20.19 10.65 -32.94
CA LYS A 227 -19.81 11.55 -31.86
C LYS A 227 -18.37 12.05 -32.00
N GLY A 228 -17.43 11.17 -32.36
CA GLY A 228 -16.02 11.54 -32.47
C GLY A 228 -15.46 12.17 -31.19
N ASN A 229 -14.74 13.28 -31.32
CA ASN A 229 -14.10 14.00 -30.21
C ASN A 229 -14.99 15.12 -29.62
N HIS A 230 -16.31 14.99 -29.73
CA HIS A 230 -17.28 15.94 -29.17
C HIS A 230 -17.89 15.43 -27.86
N LEU A 231 -18.46 16.33 -27.07
CA LEU A 231 -19.33 15.97 -25.94
C LEU A 231 -20.65 15.37 -26.44
N PRO A 232 -21.37 14.57 -25.61
CA PRO A 232 -22.69 14.07 -25.99
C PRO A 232 -23.67 15.19 -26.32
N MET A 233 -23.63 16.29 -25.57
CA MET A 233 -24.53 17.44 -25.79
C MET A 233 -24.20 18.21 -27.06
N GLU A 234 -22.95 18.25 -27.49
CA GLU A 234 -22.51 18.84 -28.76
C GLU A 234 -22.90 17.94 -29.94
N TYR A 235 -22.65 16.63 -29.81
CA TYR A 235 -23.06 15.64 -30.81
C TYR A 235 -24.57 15.64 -31.06
N LEU A 236 -25.36 15.75 -29.99
CA LEU A 236 -26.82 15.73 -30.06
C LEU A 236 -27.44 17.12 -30.33
N ALA A 237 -26.63 18.18 -30.48
CA ALA A 237 -27.14 19.55 -30.61
C ALA A 237 -28.00 19.75 -31.87
N SER A 238 -27.74 19.00 -32.94
CA SER A 238 -28.45 19.09 -34.22
C SER A 238 -29.84 18.46 -34.20
N ASP A 239 -30.18 17.64 -33.20
CA ASP A 239 -31.48 16.97 -33.06
C ASP A 239 -32.06 17.18 -31.66
N ALA A 240 -32.94 18.18 -31.53
CA ALA A 240 -33.56 18.56 -30.26
C ALA A 240 -34.35 17.42 -29.61
N LYS A 241 -35.04 16.59 -30.40
CA LYS A 241 -35.83 15.46 -29.88
C LYS A 241 -34.91 14.35 -29.35
N LYS A 242 -33.85 14.01 -30.09
CA LYS A 242 -32.86 13.03 -29.65
C LYS A 242 -32.13 13.50 -28.39
N ARG A 243 -31.80 14.80 -28.32
CA ARG A 243 -31.19 15.45 -27.15
C ARG A 243 -32.08 15.38 -25.91
N GLU A 244 -33.36 15.74 -26.02
CA GLU A 244 -34.30 15.72 -24.89
C GLU A 244 -34.50 14.29 -24.36
N ARG A 245 -34.67 13.32 -25.27
CA ARG A 245 -34.76 11.90 -24.91
C ARG A 245 -33.49 11.41 -24.20
N PHE A 246 -32.32 11.78 -24.70
CA PHE A 246 -31.04 11.46 -24.05
C PHE A 246 -30.97 12.03 -22.62
N ILE A 247 -31.35 13.29 -22.41
CA ILE A 247 -31.34 13.92 -21.09
C ILE A 247 -32.26 13.17 -20.11
N ALA A 248 -33.50 12.89 -20.52
CA ALA A 248 -34.46 12.16 -19.70
C ALA A 248 -33.95 10.76 -19.35
N TRP A 249 -33.41 10.04 -20.34
CA TRP A 249 -32.89 8.70 -20.18
C TRP A 249 -31.65 8.67 -19.27
N ALA A 250 -30.70 9.57 -19.49
CA ALA A 250 -29.50 9.69 -18.66
C ALA A 250 -29.87 9.97 -17.19
N LYS A 251 -30.84 10.85 -16.93
CA LYS A 251 -31.33 11.14 -15.57
C LYS A 251 -32.03 9.94 -14.92
N CYS A 252 -32.71 9.11 -15.70
CA CYS A 252 -33.40 7.92 -15.20
C CYS A 252 -32.44 6.77 -14.86
N CYS A 253 -31.54 6.42 -15.79
CA CYS A 253 -30.69 5.24 -15.67
C CYS A 253 -29.41 5.49 -14.85
N ILE A 254 -28.82 6.68 -14.96
CA ILE A 254 -27.50 6.97 -14.36
C ILE A 254 -27.67 7.55 -12.96
N ARG A 255 -27.55 6.68 -11.95
CA ARG A 255 -27.61 7.08 -10.52
C ARG A 255 -26.38 7.87 -10.06
N ASN A 256 -25.24 7.72 -10.73
CA ASN A 256 -24.01 8.41 -10.34
C ASN A 256 -24.03 9.87 -10.81
N HIS A 257 -24.20 10.80 -9.86
CA HIS A 257 -24.25 12.23 -10.14
C HIS A 257 -23.06 12.78 -10.92
N ARG A 258 -21.84 12.30 -10.67
CA ARG A 258 -20.64 12.79 -11.38
C ARG A 258 -20.62 12.34 -12.84
N LYS A 259 -21.06 11.10 -13.09
CA LYS A 259 -21.21 10.57 -14.46
C LYS A 259 -22.30 11.33 -15.21
N LEU A 260 -23.43 11.60 -14.55
CA LEU A 260 -24.52 12.40 -15.10
C LEU A 260 -24.09 13.84 -15.44
N GLN A 261 -23.34 14.51 -14.56
CA GLN A 261 -22.80 15.85 -14.83
C GLN A 261 -21.90 15.88 -16.09
N ARG A 262 -21.13 14.82 -16.34
CA ARG A 262 -20.30 14.73 -17.55
C ARG A 262 -21.15 14.53 -18.81
N LEU A 263 -22.18 13.71 -18.71
CA LEU A 263 -23.12 13.45 -19.82
C LEU A 263 -23.87 14.72 -20.25
N LEU A 264 -24.23 15.57 -19.28
CA LEU A 264 -25.02 16.78 -19.49
C LEU A 264 -24.17 18.06 -19.65
N LYS A 265 -22.84 17.95 -19.72
CA LYS A 265 -21.99 19.13 -19.93
C LYS A 265 -22.21 19.65 -21.36
N GLU A 266 -22.50 20.93 -21.51
CA GLU A 266 -22.85 21.52 -22.80
C GLU A 266 -21.64 21.90 -23.64
N THR A 267 -20.60 22.47 -23.03
CA THR A 267 -19.41 22.96 -23.74
C THR A 267 -18.12 22.65 -22.99
N LEU A 268 -17.04 22.48 -23.75
CA LEU A 268 -15.67 22.45 -23.25
C LEU A 268 -14.99 23.79 -23.51
N THR A 269 -14.65 24.52 -22.46
CA THR A 269 -13.76 25.68 -22.56
C THR A 269 -12.30 25.23 -22.65
N GLU A 270 -11.40 26.07 -23.17
CA GLU A 270 -9.96 25.76 -23.14
C GLU A 270 -9.43 25.58 -21.71
N GLU A 271 -9.99 26.34 -20.77
CA GLU A 271 -9.68 26.22 -19.34
C GLU A 271 -10.18 24.90 -18.77
N ASP A 272 -11.36 24.41 -19.19
CA ASP A 272 -11.83 23.06 -18.86
C ASP A 272 -10.86 22.00 -19.36
N CYS A 273 -10.44 22.05 -20.63
CA CYS A 273 -9.52 21.06 -21.22
C CYS A 273 -8.18 21.02 -20.48
N ARG A 274 -7.60 22.19 -20.19
CA ARG A 274 -6.35 22.32 -19.43
C ARG A 274 -6.54 21.81 -18.00
N GLY A 275 -7.61 22.23 -17.33
CA GLY A 275 -7.95 21.81 -15.99
C GLY A 275 -8.27 20.31 -15.87
N PHE A 276 -8.83 19.67 -16.89
CA PHE A 276 -9.05 18.22 -16.90
C PHE A 276 -7.73 17.47 -16.99
N LYS A 277 -6.86 17.82 -17.93
CA LYS A 277 -5.54 17.20 -18.05
C LYS A 277 -4.76 17.38 -16.75
N GLU A 278 -4.69 18.60 -16.21
CA GLU A 278 -3.96 18.84 -14.96
C GLU A 278 -4.54 18.08 -13.77
N ARG A 279 -5.86 18.09 -13.57
CA ARG A 279 -6.50 17.39 -12.43
C ARG A 279 -6.37 15.87 -12.52
N ASN A 280 -6.40 15.32 -13.73
CA ASN A 280 -6.31 13.88 -13.91
C ASN A 280 -4.85 13.40 -13.90
N LEU A 281 -3.91 14.21 -14.40
CA LEU A 281 -2.47 13.92 -14.43
C LEU A 281 -1.78 14.14 -13.10
N LYS A 282 -2.11 15.22 -12.38
CA LYS A 282 -1.49 15.56 -11.10
C LYS A 282 -2.22 14.85 -9.97
N ASP A 283 -1.47 14.29 -9.03
CA ASP A 283 -2.03 13.85 -7.76
C ASP A 283 -2.06 15.02 -6.77
N THR A 284 -3.27 15.51 -6.50
CA THR A 284 -3.53 16.69 -5.65
C THR A 284 -3.80 16.32 -4.19
N GLN A 285 -3.52 15.08 -3.79
CA GLN A 285 -3.65 14.69 -2.39
C GLN A 285 -2.71 15.52 -1.51
N TYR A 286 -3.18 15.84 -0.31
CA TYR A 286 -2.42 16.63 0.67
C TYR A 286 -0.99 16.11 0.89
N ILE A 287 -0.82 14.80 1.04
CA ILE A 287 0.52 14.21 1.23
C ILE A 287 1.38 14.41 -0.01
N THR A 288 0.82 14.16 -1.20
CA THR A 288 1.56 14.33 -2.46
C THR A 288 1.97 15.77 -2.66
N THR A 289 1.09 16.71 -2.28
CA THR A 289 1.36 18.15 -2.29
C THR A 289 2.46 18.51 -1.28
N ALA A 290 2.41 17.95 -0.07
CA ALA A 290 3.42 18.20 0.96
C ALA A 290 4.80 17.67 0.55
N VAL A 291 4.88 16.45 -0.03
CA VAL A 291 6.14 15.90 -0.56
C VAL A 291 6.61 16.67 -1.77
N TYR A 292 5.70 17.06 -2.67
CA TYR A 292 6.01 17.90 -3.82
C TYR A 292 6.66 19.21 -3.38
N ASN A 293 6.04 19.94 -2.45
CA ASN A 293 6.55 21.21 -1.94
C ASN A 293 7.89 21.01 -1.22
N LEU A 294 8.00 19.97 -0.38
CA LEU A 294 9.26 19.63 0.30
C LEU A 294 10.42 19.46 -0.70
N LEU A 295 10.21 18.71 -1.77
CA LEU A 295 11.24 18.50 -2.79
C LEU A 295 11.49 19.77 -3.62
N ASN A 296 10.43 20.44 -4.06
CA ASN A 296 10.52 21.59 -4.97
C ASN A 296 11.18 22.82 -4.31
N ASP A 297 10.90 23.02 -3.02
CA ASP A 297 11.28 24.23 -2.31
C ASP A 297 12.62 24.06 -1.60
N TYR A 298 12.96 22.84 -1.15
CA TYR A 298 14.14 22.59 -0.31
C TYR A 298 15.23 21.73 -0.96
N LEU A 299 14.99 21.04 -2.07
CA LEU A 299 16.05 20.26 -2.75
C LEU A 299 16.76 21.09 -3.82
N GLU A 300 18.08 20.97 -3.87
CA GLU A 300 18.88 21.45 -4.99
C GLU A 300 18.78 20.52 -6.21
N PHE A 301 18.49 21.09 -7.37
CA PHE A 301 18.45 20.36 -8.64
C PHE A 301 19.64 20.72 -9.51
N SER A 302 19.92 19.87 -10.50
CA SER A 302 20.95 20.14 -11.51
C SER A 302 20.76 21.51 -12.18
N PRO A 303 21.83 22.22 -12.59
CA PRO A 303 21.73 23.50 -13.32
C PRO A 303 20.86 23.42 -14.59
N ASN A 304 20.77 22.25 -15.21
CA ASN A 304 19.96 21.99 -16.42
C ASN A 304 18.52 21.58 -16.11
N ALA A 305 18.06 21.73 -14.87
CA ALA A 305 16.71 21.36 -14.47
C ALA A 305 15.65 22.30 -15.12
N PRO A 306 14.48 21.76 -15.50
CA PRO A 306 13.39 22.60 -15.97
C PRO A 306 12.84 23.48 -14.85
N LYS A 307 12.12 24.55 -15.21
CA LYS A 307 11.48 25.48 -14.25
C LYS A 307 10.63 24.78 -13.18
N GLN A 308 10.02 23.66 -13.51
CA GLN A 308 9.28 22.79 -12.58
C GLN A 308 9.98 21.42 -12.52
N PRO A 309 10.96 21.24 -11.62
CA PRO A 309 11.77 20.03 -11.57
C PRO A 309 11.08 18.87 -10.86
N VAL A 310 10.03 19.13 -10.08
CA VAL A 310 9.24 18.08 -9.43
C VAL A 310 7.91 17.91 -10.16
N ARG A 311 7.49 16.65 -10.34
CA ARG A 311 6.17 16.31 -10.89
C ARG A 311 5.49 15.25 -10.04
N ALA A 312 4.25 15.52 -9.64
CA ALA A 312 3.37 14.54 -9.03
C ALA A 312 2.50 13.88 -10.09
N VAL A 313 2.60 12.55 -10.23
CA VAL A 313 1.84 11.78 -11.23
C VAL A 313 0.74 10.99 -10.53
N ASN A 314 -0.45 11.02 -11.11
CA ASN A 314 -1.59 10.27 -10.60
C ASN A 314 -1.45 8.78 -10.89
N GLY A 315 -1.53 7.96 -9.85
CA GLY A 315 -1.41 6.51 -9.94
C GLY A 315 -2.43 5.81 -10.84
N SER A 316 -3.59 6.43 -11.12
CA SER A 316 -4.53 5.86 -12.11
C SER A 316 -4.00 5.93 -13.54
N ILE A 317 -3.20 6.96 -13.84
CA ILE A 317 -2.62 7.17 -15.16
C ILE A 317 -1.41 6.27 -15.35
N THR A 318 -0.51 6.18 -14.38
CA THR A 318 0.64 5.26 -14.45
C THR A 318 0.14 3.82 -14.55
N ALA A 319 -0.91 3.43 -13.83
CA ALA A 319 -1.55 2.13 -13.98
C ALA A 319 -2.21 1.90 -15.36
N HIS A 320 -2.74 2.94 -16.01
CA HIS A 320 -3.24 2.85 -17.38
C HIS A 320 -2.09 2.67 -18.39
N VAL A 321 -1.07 3.53 -18.31
CA VAL A 321 0.12 3.49 -19.16
C VAL A 321 0.83 2.15 -19.02
N ARG A 322 1.08 1.68 -17.79
CA ARG A 322 1.70 0.38 -17.50
C ARG A 322 0.98 -0.77 -18.22
N ARG A 323 -0.36 -0.84 -18.10
CA ARG A 323 -1.16 -1.88 -18.77
C ARG A 323 -1.08 -1.78 -20.29
N ARG A 324 -1.10 -0.56 -20.85
CA ARG A 324 -1.00 -0.33 -22.30
C ARG A 324 0.38 -0.67 -22.87
N LEU A 325 1.43 -0.55 -22.06
CA LEU A 325 2.79 -1.00 -22.38
C LEU A 325 2.98 -2.52 -22.20
N GLY A 326 1.92 -3.28 -21.86
CA GLY A 326 2.00 -4.73 -21.67
C GLY A 326 2.72 -5.16 -20.39
N LEU A 327 2.90 -4.25 -19.43
CA LEU A 327 3.59 -4.53 -18.17
C LEU A 327 2.60 -5.05 -17.13
N GLU A 328 2.57 -6.36 -16.93
CA GLU A 328 1.72 -6.99 -15.93
C GLU A 328 2.28 -6.83 -14.52
N LYS A 329 1.39 -6.58 -13.54
CA LYS A 329 1.75 -6.40 -12.13
C LYS A 329 1.27 -7.59 -11.32
N HIS A 330 2.22 -8.42 -10.93
CA HIS A 330 1.98 -9.60 -10.09
C HIS A 330 2.44 -9.31 -8.66
N ARG A 331 1.57 -8.69 -7.84
CA ARG A 331 1.89 -8.32 -6.43
C ARG A 331 2.27 -9.52 -5.57
N GLU A 332 1.82 -10.69 -5.98
CA GLU A 332 2.06 -11.97 -5.31
C GLU A 332 3.46 -12.54 -5.58
N ASN A 333 4.16 -12.03 -6.60
CA ASN A 333 5.48 -12.50 -7.03
C ASN A 333 6.62 -11.67 -6.40
N GLY A 334 6.34 -10.97 -5.30
CA GLY A 334 7.34 -10.18 -4.57
C GLY A 334 7.30 -8.68 -4.87
N ASP A 335 8.31 -7.97 -4.38
CA ASP A 335 8.33 -6.51 -4.27
C ASP A 335 8.93 -5.77 -5.48
N LEU A 336 9.48 -6.49 -6.47
CA LEU A 336 10.13 -5.90 -7.66
C LEU A 336 9.17 -5.06 -8.52
N HIS A 337 7.86 -5.29 -8.42
CA HIS A 337 6.86 -4.49 -9.13
C HIS A 337 6.90 -3.00 -8.74
N HIS A 338 7.45 -2.64 -7.58
CA HIS A 338 7.66 -1.23 -7.20
C HIS A 338 8.71 -0.54 -8.06
N ALA A 339 9.78 -1.24 -8.45
CA ALA A 339 10.79 -0.72 -9.38
C ALA A 339 10.21 -0.55 -10.79
N MET A 340 9.38 -1.51 -11.24
CA MET A 340 8.61 -1.39 -12.49
C MET A 340 7.71 -0.16 -12.49
N ASP A 341 6.91 0.03 -11.43
CA ASP A 341 6.03 1.20 -11.31
C ASP A 341 6.86 2.49 -11.30
N ALA A 342 8.00 2.54 -10.59
CA ALA A 342 8.89 3.70 -10.58
C ALA A 342 9.46 4.03 -11.97
N ALA A 343 9.84 3.03 -12.76
CA ALA A 343 10.27 3.22 -14.14
C ALA A 343 9.14 3.79 -15.01
N VAL A 344 7.91 3.27 -14.86
CA VAL A 344 6.72 3.80 -15.57
C VAL A 344 6.45 5.26 -15.18
N VAL A 345 6.54 5.59 -13.89
CA VAL A 345 6.40 6.98 -13.41
C VAL A 345 7.45 7.87 -14.07
N ALA A 346 8.71 7.43 -14.12
CA ALA A 346 9.83 8.16 -14.72
C ALA A 346 9.64 8.42 -16.23
N VAL A 347 9.10 7.47 -16.99
CA VAL A 347 8.86 7.65 -18.44
C VAL A 347 7.55 8.35 -18.80
N THR A 348 6.62 8.53 -17.84
CA THR A 348 5.36 9.26 -18.04
C THR A 348 5.59 10.78 -18.03
N THR A 349 6.42 11.27 -18.95
CA THR A 349 6.77 12.69 -19.11
C THR A 349 5.66 13.47 -19.84
N PRO A 350 5.66 14.82 -19.80
CA PRO A 350 4.73 15.61 -20.61
C PRO A 350 4.78 15.28 -22.11
N GLY A 351 5.97 15.02 -22.66
CA GLY A 351 6.13 14.58 -24.05
C GLY A 351 5.48 13.22 -24.34
N MET A 352 5.64 12.26 -23.41
CA MET A 352 4.97 10.96 -23.50
C MET A 352 3.44 11.10 -23.42
N ILE A 353 2.94 11.95 -22.53
CA ILE A 353 1.51 12.26 -22.41
C ILE A 353 0.99 12.85 -23.72
N GLN A 354 1.73 13.76 -24.35
CA GLN A 354 1.32 14.33 -25.64
C GLN A 354 1.25 13.26 -26.74
N ARG A 355 2.23 12.35 -26.82
CA ARG A 355 2.20 11.22 -27.77
C ARG A 355 0.99 10.31 -27.53
N ILE A 356 0.65 10.04 -26.27
CA ILE A 356 -0.55 9.25 -25.91
C ILE A 356 -1.84 9.99 -26.30
N SER A 357 -1.89 11.31 -26.09
CA SER A 357 -3.03 12.16 -26.50
C SER A 357 -3.23 12.08 -28.01
N ASN A 358 -2.16 12.21 -28.80
CA ASN A 358 -2.22 12.11 -30.26
C ASN A 358 -2.65 10.71 -30.72
N TYR A 359 -2.13 9.64 -30.10
CA TYR A 359 -2.59 8.27 -30.36
C TYR A 359 -4.10 8.12 -30.09
N ALA A 360 -4.62 8.70 -29.01
CA ALA A 360 -6.05 8.67 -28.70
C ALA A 360 -6.86 9.47 -29.74
N LYS A 361 -6.43 10.68 -30.11
CA LYS A 361 -7.06 11.49 -31.16
C LYS A 361 -7.18 10.71 -32.47
N ARG A 362 -6.13 9.97 -32.87
CA ARG A 362 -6.18 9.10 -34.07
C ARG A 362 -7.32 8.11 -34.02
N ARG A 363 -7.53 7.47 -32.87
CA ARG A 363 -8.56 6.44 -32.72
C ARG A 363 -9.96 7.04 -32.68
N GLU A 364 -10.08 8.24 -32.11
CA GLU A 364 -11.34 8.96 -31.96
C GLU A 364 -11.80 9.63 -33.26
N MET A 365 -10.88 10.16 -34.08
CA MET A 365 -11.21 10.98 -35.25
C MET A 365 -10.52 10.58 -36.55
N GLY A 366 -9.68 9.53 -36.54
CA GLY A 366 -8.90 9.12 -37.69
C GLY A 366 -9.81 8.73 -38.86
N ARG A 367 -9.77 9.55 -39.92
CA ARG A 367 -10.53 9.32 -41.16
C ARG A 367 -9.63 9.45 -42.37
N LYS A 368 -9.88 8.62 -43.38
CA LYS A 368 -9.27 8.74 -44.70
C LYS A 368 -10.24 9.45 -45.63
N VAL A 369 -9.75 10.44 -46.37
CA VAL A 369 -10.48 11.11 -47.44
C VAL A 369 -9.68 10.97 -48.72
N LYS A 370 -10.25 10.34 -49.75
CA LYS A 370 -9.59 10.09 -51.04
C LYS A 370 -8.20 9.43 -50.89
N GLY A 371 -8.05 8.48 -49.97
CA GLY A 371 -6.81 7.74 -49.72
C GLY A 371 -5.75 8.45 -48.87
N LYS A 372 -5.90 9.75 -48.56
CA LYS A 372 -5.02 10.52 -47.66
C LYS A 372 -5.63 10.69 -46.28
N TYR A 373 -4.81 10.97 -45.27
CA TYR A 373 -5.28 11.28 -43.93
C TYR A 373 -5.52 12.78 -43.77
N VAL A 374 -6.47 13.14 -42.93
CA VAL A 374 -6.74 14.54 -42.56
C VAL A 374 -6.01 14.82 -41.25
N ASP A 375 -5.20 15.88 -41.18
CA ASP A 375 -4.64 16.36 -39.92
C ASP A 375 -5.78 16.75 -38.98
N LEU A 376 -5.79 16.15 -37.80
CA LEU A 376 -6.86 16.32 -36.83
C LEU A 376 -6.89 17.69 -36.15
N ASP A 377 -5.80 18.46 -36.24
CA ASP A 377 -5.71 19.81 -35.67
C ASP A 377 -5.96 20.89 -36.74
N THR A 378 -5.46 20.72 -37.98
CA THR A 378 -5.52 21.76 -39.03
C THR A 378 -6.55 21.49 -40.12
N GLY A 379 -7.02 20.24 -40.27
CA GLY A 379 -7.92 19.85 -41.35
C GLY A 379 -7.23 19.64 -42.72
N GLU A 380 -5.91 19.80 -42.80
CA GLU A 380 -5.15 19.64 -44.03
C GLU A 380 -4.95 18.16 -44.41
N LEU A 381 -4.74 17.87 -45.69
CA LEU A 381 -4.44 16.51 -46.16
C LEU A 381 -2.96 16.19 -45.96
N MET A 382 -2.67 15.14 -45.19
CA MET A 382 -1.32 14.64 -44.92
C MET A 382 -1.06 13.32 -45.66
N THR A 383 0.22 13.05 -45.93
CA THR A 383 0.66 11.70 -46.33
C THR A 383 0.52 10.73 -45.15
N GLN A 384 0.56 9.43 -45.45
CA GLN A 384 0.47 8.41 -44.40
C GLN A 384 1.65 8.50 -43.43
N GLU A 385 2.85 8.77 -43.92
CA GLU A 385 4.08 8.86 -43.13
C GLU A 385 4.01 10.04 -42.15
N ALA A 386 3.59 11.21 -42.63
CA ALA A 386 3.46 12.41 -41.80
C ALA A 386 2.36 12.23 -40.74
N PHE A 387 1.25 11.58 -41.09
CA PHE A 387 0.18 11.26 -40.16
C PHE A 387 0.60 10.23 -39.11
N ASP A 388 1.30 9.16 -39.51
CA ASP A 388 1.79 8.11 -38.62
C ASP A 388 2.87 8.63 -37.66
N ALA A 389 3.69 9.61 -38.10
CA ALA A 389 4.67 10.29 -37.26
C ALA A 389 4.01 11.18 -36.19
N LYS A 390 2.98 11.96 -36.57
CA LYS A 390 2.27 12.87 -35.64
C LYS A 390 1.31 12.12 -34.71
N TYR A 391 0.61 11.13 -35.24
CA TYR A 391 -0.44 10.35 -34.59
C TYR A 391 -0.06 8.87 -34.65
N ALA A 392 0.74 8.38 -33.69
CA ALA A 392 1.26 7.01 -33.73
C ALA A 392 0.18 5.95 -34.02
N PRO A 393 0.43 4.96 -34.90
CA PRO A 393 -0.55 3.91 -35.23
C PRO A 393 -0.78 2.92 -34.08
N HIS A 394 0.24 2.72 -33.25
CA HIS A 394 0.23 1.85 -32.08
C HIS A 394 0.42 2.69 -30.81
N PHE A 395 0.06 2.12 -29.66
CA PHE A 395 0.28 2.81 -28.39
C PHE A 395 1.76 3.15 -28.25
N PRO A 396 2.12 4.43 -28.02
CA PRO A 396 3.52 4.84 -28.06
C PRO A 396 4.29 4.24 -26.90
N ALA A 397 5.42 3.59 -27.18
CA ALA A 397 6.42 3.25 -26.18
C ALA A 397 7.38 4.43 -25.96
N PRO A 398 7.98 4.58 -24.75
CA PRO A 398 9.01 5.60 -24.49
C PRO A 398 10.11 5.58 -25.55
N TRP A 399 10.65 4.39 -25.81
CA TRP A 399 11.57 4.05 -26.90
C TRP A 399 11.26 2.64 -27.43
N PRO A 400 11.79 2.24 -28.61
CA PRO A 400 11.62 0.90 -29.14
C PRO A 400 12.08 -0.15 -28.13
N HIS A 401 11.34 -1.26 -28.00
CA HIS A 401 11.69 -2.39 -27.12
C HIS A 401 11.72 -2.09 -25.60
N PHE A 402 11.21 -0.93 -25.16
CA PHE A 402 11.14 -0.55 -23.74
C PHE A 402 10.62 -1.64 -22.80
N GLN A 403 9.54 -2.32 -23.20
CA GLN A 403 8.94 -3.38 -22.39
C GLN A 403 9.90 -4.54 -22.17
N GLN A 404 10.61 -4.99 -23.22
CA GLN A 404 11.54 -6.11 -23.16
C GLN A 404 12.75 -5.75 -22.30
N GLU A 405 13.30 -4.55 -22.50
CA GLU A 405 14.42 -4.05 -21.70
C GLU A 405 14.09 -3.96 -20.21
N LEU A 406 12.93 -3.41 -19.87
CA LEU A 406 12.51 -3.27 -18.47
C LEU A 406 12.29 -4.65 -17.81
N LEU A 407 11.68 -5.60 -18.53
CA LEU A 407 11.49 -6.96 -18.01
C LEU A 407 12.82 -7.70 -17.86
N ALA A 408 13.76 -7.53 -18.80
CA ALA A 408 15.11 -8.07 -18.71
C ALA A 408 15.87 -7.49 -17.51
N ARG A 409 15.83 -6.16 -17.30
CA ARG A 409 16.43 -5.49 -16.11
C ARG A 409 15.86 -5.97 -14.77
N LEU A 410 14.61 -6.42 -14.75
CA LEU A 410 13.93 -6.93 -13.55
C LEU A 410 14.06 -8.45 -13.38
N SER A 411 14.72 -9.14 -14.31
CA SER A 411 14.92 -10.58 -14.24
C SER A 411 15.92 -10.94 -13.13
N PRO A 412 15.97 -12.22 -12.70
CA PRO A 412 16.99 -12.70 -11.78
C PRO A 412 18.42 -12.62 -12.33
N ASP A 413 18.58 -12.59 -13.66
CA ASP A 413 19.87 -12.51 -14.37
C ASP A 413 19.76 -11.49 -15.52
N PRO A 414 19.80 -10.18 -15.20
CA PRO A 414 19.54 -9.16 -16.19
C PRO A 414 20.66 -9.01 -17.22
N ASP A 415 21.90 -9.38 -16.89
CA ASP A 415 23.01 -9.28 -17.84
C ASP A 415 22.75 -10.20 -19.04
N THR A 416 22.56 -11.50 -18.80
CA THR A 416 22.26 -12.49 -19.84
C THR A 416 21.05 -12.09 -20.68
N GLU A 417 19.95 -11.68 -20.05
CA GLU A 417 18.71 -11.29 -20.74
C GLU A 417 18.91 -10.03 -21.60
N ILE A 418 19.64 -9.02 -21.11
CA ILE A 418 19.93 -7.81 -21.90
C ILE A 418 20.88 -8.11 -23.05
N ARG A 419 21.90 -8.95 -22.84
CA ARG A 419 22.82 -9.39 -23.92
C ARG A 419 22.07 -10.12 -25.03
N ALA A 420 21.10 -10.95 -24.67
CA ALA A 420 20.25 -11.66 -25.64
C ALA A 420 19.41 -10.71 -26.51
N LEU A 421 19.07 -9.51 -26.01
CA LEU A 421 18.33 -8.49 -26.76
C LEU A 421 19.22 -7.67 -27.72
N ASN A 422 20.54 -7.73 -27.58
CA ASN A 422 21.53 -7.11 -28.46
C ASN A 422 21.32 -5.59 -28.69
N PHE A 423 21.06 -4.83 -27.62
CA PHE A 423 20.88 -3.39 -27.71
C PHE A 423 22.23 -2.64 -27.85
N PRO A 424 22.36 -1.69 -28.80
CA PRO A 424 23.65 -1.08 -29.14
C PRO A 424 24.19 -0.07 -28.12
N HIS A 425 23.35 0.39 -27.19
CA HIS A 425 23.71 1.41 -26.20
C HIS A 425 24.21 0.85 -24.87
N TYR A 426 24.27 -0.49 -24.74
CA TYR A 426 24.84 -1.16 -23.58
C TYR A 426 26.33 -1.41 -23.83
N ASP A 427 27.17 -1.01 -22.88
CA ASP A 427 28.59 -1.33 -22.92
C ASP A 427 28.78 -2.86 -22.80
N PRO A 428 29.45 -3.54 -23.76
CA PRO A 428 29.79 -4.96 -23.67
C PRO A 428 30.59 -5.35 -22.42
N GLN A 429 31.33 -4.41 -21.83
CA GLN A 429 32.19 -4.66 -20.67
C GLN A 429 31.49 -4.41 -19.33
N GLU A 430 30.42 -3.62 -19.30
CA GLU A 430 29.68 -3.32 -18.07
C GLU A 430 28.80 -4.49 -17.65
N VAL A 431 29.04 -5.08 -16.48
CA VAL A 431 28.17 -6.13 -15.93
C VAL A 431 26.91 -5.53 -15.34
N ILE A 432 25.75 -5.96 -15.84
CA ILE A 432 24.45 -5.48 -15.34
C ILE A 432 24.04 -6.28 -14.10
N ALA A 433 24.06 -5.63 -12.94
CA ALA A 433 23.66 -6.26 -11.68
C ALA A 433 22.12 -6.43 -11.56
N PRO A 434 21.64 -7.53 -10.94
CA PRO A 434 20.23 -7.72 -10.61
C PRO A 434 19.74 -6.73 -9.56
N VAL A 435 18.43 -6.42 -9.62
CA VAL A 435 17.78 -5.55 -8.63
C VAL A 435 17.70 -6.27 -7.29
N PHE A 436 18.44 -5.77 -6.30
CA PHE A 436 18.39 -6.24 -4.93
C PHE A 436 17.50 -5.33 -4.06
N VAL A 437 16.46 -5.89 -3.46
CA VAL A 437 15.49 -5.12 -2.66
C VAL A 437 16.06 -4.88 -1.27
N SER A 438 16.37 -3.61 -0.96
CA SER A 438 16.80 -3.17 0.36
C SER A 438 15.66 -3.21 1.38
N GLN A 439 15.88 -3.86 2.53
CA GLN A 439 14.92 -3.87 3.64
C GLN A 439 15.50 -3.16 4.85
N MET A 440 14.75 -2.18 5.39
CA MET A 440 15.15 -1.46 6.59
C MET A 440 15.15 -2.41 7.81
N PRO A 441 16.27 -2.58 8.52
CA PRO A 441 16.32 -3.37 9.74
C PRO A 441 15.58 -2.66 10.89
N ARG A 442 14.97 -3.45 11.77
CA ARG A 442 14.21 -2.98 12.94
C ARG A 442 15.02 -3.21 14.21
N ARG A 443 15.86 -2.22 14.55
CA ARG A 443 16.75 -2.26 15.73
C ARG A 443 16.16 -1.56 16.97
N LYS A 444 14.84 -1.45 17.04
CA LYS A 444 14.16 -0.76 18.14
C LYS A 444 14.14 -1.66 19.38
N ALA A 445 14.72 -1.20 20.48
CA ALA A 445 14.75 -1.89 21.77
C ALA A 445 13.55 -1.59 22.69
N THR A 446 12.51 -0.94 22.18
CA THR A 446 11.31 -0.56 22.95
C THR A 446 10.03 -1.11 22.33
N GLY A 447 9.06 -1.45 23.17
CA GLY A 447 7.79 -2.07 22.79
C GLY A 447 7.12 -2.73 24.00
N PRO A 448 6.11 -3.60 23.79
CA PRO A 448 5.48 -4.31 24.89
C PRO A 448 6.46 -5.31 25.52
N ALA A 449 6.64 -5.22 26.84
CA ALA A 449 7.51 -6.10 27.62
C ALA A 449 6.91 -7.52 27.77
N HIS A 450 5.60 -7.61 27.94
CA HIS A 450 4.85 -8.86 28.02
C HIS A 450 3.51 -8.72 27.27
N GLU A 451 2.82 -9.84 27.03
CA GLU A 451 1.45 -9.83 26.53
C GLU A 451 0.48 -9.24 27.58
N ASP A 452 -0.63 -8.65 27.14
CA ASP A 452 -1.63 -8.02 28.03
C ASP A 452 -2.35 -9.04 28.93
N THR A 453 -2.42 -10.31 28.50
CA THR A 453 -3.14 -11.36 29.24
C THR A 453 -2.25 -11.97 30.32
N ILE A 454 -2.61 -11.75 31.57
CA ILE A 454 -1.97 -12.37 32.74
C ILE A 454 -2.67 -13.70 33.05
N ARG A 455 -1.88 -14.76 33.16
CA ARG A 455 -2.36 -16.13 33.45
C ARG A 455 -1.90 -16.55 34.85
N SER A 456 -2.59 -17.52 35.44
CA SER A 456 -2.20 -18.09 36.73
C SER A 456 -1.05 -19.09 36.53
N GLY A 457 0.07 -18.86 37.21
CA GLY A 457 1.27 -19.74 37.21
C GLY A 457 1.28 -20.82 38.29
N LYS A 458 0.12 -21.14 38.90
CA LYS A 458 0.03 -22.09 40.02
C LYS A 458 0.49 -23.52 39.70
N ALA A 459 0.43 -23.94 38.44
CA ALA A 459 0.86 -25.26 38.00
C ALA A 459 2.29 -25.16 37.40
N PRO A 460 3.30 -25.83 37.98
CA PRO A 460 4.69 -25.76 37.48
C PRO A 460 4.80 -26.15 36.01
N GLY A 461 5.37 -25.29 35.17
CA GLY A 461 5.51 -25.52 33.72
C GLY A 461 4.23 -25.30 32.90
N TYR A 462 3.14 -24.82 33.52
CA TYR A 462 1.87 -24.55 32.86
C TYR A 462 1.29 -23.19 33.27
N THR A 463 0.41 -22.67 32.42
CA THR A 463 -0.39 -21.48 32.69
C THR A 463 -1.87 -21.83 32.67
N ILE A 464 -2.60 -21.30 33.65
CA ILE A 464 -4.04 -21.52 33.80
C ILE A 464 -4.76 -20.23 33.43
N SER A 465 -5.76 -20.32 32.54
CA SER A 465 -6.60 -19.20 32.12
C SER A 465 -8.08 -19.54 32.26
N LYS A 466 -8.93 -18.53 32.49
CA LYS A 466 -10.38 -18.69 32.34
C LYS A 466 -10.72 -18.59 30.85
N THR A 467 -11.25 -19.65 30.28
CA THR A 467 -11.70 -19.72 28.89
C THR A 467 -13.23 -19.67 28.85
N PRO A 468 -13.82 -18.72 28.12
CA PRO A 468 -15.25 -18.69 27.85
C PRO A 468 -15.76 -20.00 27.26
N LEU A 469 -17.00 -20.40 27.60
CA LEU A 469 -17.55 -21.68 27.12
C LEU A 469 -17.62 -21.77 25.58
N ASN A 470 -17.89 -20.65 24.90
CA ASN A 470 -17.98 -20.58 23.45
C ASN A 470 -16.63 -20.82 22.71
N GLU A 471 -15.51 -20.76 23.43
CA GLU A 471 -14.17 -21.05 22.89
C GLU A 471 -13.73 -22.50 23.15
N LEU A 472 -14.48 -23.27 23.94
CA LEU A 472 -14.16 -24.67 24.21
C LEU A 472 -14.33 -25.54 22.96
N LYS A 473 -13.50 -26.56 22.88
CA LYS A 473 -13.52 -27.56 21.81
C LYS A 473 -13.32 -28.95 22.39
N LEU A 474 -13.89 -29.95 21.73
CA LEU A 474 -13.51 -31.33 21.96
C LEU A 474 -12.27 -31.66 21.13
N GLU A 475 -11.36 -32.40 21.73
CA GLU A 475 -10.25 -32.99 21.00
C GLU A 475 -10.76 -34.22 20.21
N GLU A 476 -10.62 -34.19 18.89
CA GLU A 476 -11.22 -35.19 17.99
C GLU A 476 -10.78 -36.64 18.30
N LYS A 477 -9.57 -36.83 18.82
CA LYS A 477 -9.01 -38.16 19.08
C LYS A 477 -9.45 -38.75 20.42
N THR A 478 -9.56 -37.92 21.45
CA THR A 478 -9.84 -38.36 22.83
C THR A 478 -11.32 -38.17 23.18
N GLY A 479 -12.03 -37.31 22.46
CA GLY A 479 -13.40 -36.92 22.76
C GLY A 479 -13.54 -36.15 24.08
N GLU A 480 -12.42 -35.72 24.68
CA GLU A 480 -12.33 -34.92 25.90
C GLU A 480 -12.32 -33.42 25.58
N ILE A 481 -12.61 -32.58 26.58
CA ILE A 481 -12.51 -31.13 26.40
C ILE A 481 -11.04 -30.73 26.35
N GLU A 482 -10.62 -30.10 25.26
CA GLU A 482 -9.25 -29.71 25.01
C GLU A 482 -8.72 -28.81 26.14
N ASN A 483 -7.57 -29.18 26.73
CA ASN A 483 -6.87 -28.39 27.74
C ASN A 483 -7.69 -28.06 29.02
N TYR A 484 -8.71 -28.84 29.39
CA TYR A 484 -9.49 -28.58 30.61
C TYR A 484 -8.63 -28.76 31.87
N TYR A 485 -8.69 -27.79 32.79
CA TYR A 485 -7.91 -27.85 34.04
C TYR A 485 -8.67 -28.64 35.11
N ASN A 486 -8.04 -29.70 35.63
CA ASN A 486 -8.54 -30.58 36.69
C ASN A 486 -10.02 -31.03 36.50
N PRO A 487 -10.32 -31.89 35.52
CA PRO A 487 -11.67 -32.45 35.33
C PRO A 487 -12.25 -33.16 36.56
N GLY A 488 -11.39 -33.63 37.47
CA GLY A 488 -11.77 -34.34 38.69
C GLY A 488 -12.33 -33.44 39.80
N ASP A 489 -12.02 -32.14 39.82
CA ASP A 489 -12.48 -31.21 40.87
C ASP A 489 -14.01 -31.05 40.85
N ASP A 490 -14.61 -31.16 39.67
CA ASP A 490 -16.06 -31.09 39.46
C ASP A 490 -16.50 -31.95 38.27
N ARG A 491 -16.56 -33.27 38.52
CA ARG A 491 -16.88 -34.25 37.48
C ARG A 491 -18.27 -34.03 36.86
N LEU A 492 -19.25 -33.61 37.66
CA LEU A 492 -20.62 -33.35 37.19
C LEU A 492 -20.66 -32.19 36.19
N LEU A 493 -19.96 -31.09 36.50
CA LEU A 493 -19.83 -29.97 35.57
C LEU A 493 -19.08 -30.39 34.31
N TYR A 494 -17.98 -31.13 34.44
CA TYR A 494 -17.16 -31.56 33.32
C TYR A 494 -17.93 -32.42 32.32
N GLU A 495 -18.60 -33.47 32.80
CA GLU A 495 -19.35 -34.39 31.93
C GLU A 495 -20.54 -33.67 31.27
N ALA A 496 -21.23 -32.78 31.98
CA ALA A 496 -22.33 -32.01 31.40
C ALA A 496 -21.87 -31.03 30.30
N LEU A 497 -20.69 -30.40 30.46
CA LEU A 497 -20.09 -29.56 29.43
C LEU A 497 -19.65 -30.40 28.21
N LYS A 498 -19.06 -31.56 28.46
CA LYS A 498 -18.58 -32.49 27.43
C LYS A 498 -19.74 -33.03 26.59
N GLU A 499 -20.82 -33.45 27.24
CA GLU A 499 -22.02 -33.94 26.58
C GLU A 499 -22.68 -32.85 25.72
N ARG A 500 -22.81 -31.64 26.27
CA ARG A 500 -23.35 -30.52 25.49
C ARG A 500 -22.45 -30.14 24.31
N LEU A 501 -21.12 -30.21 24.46
CA LEU A 501 -20.22 -30.02 23.33
C LEU A 501 -20.41 -31.11 22.26
N ARG A 502 -20.58 -32.39 22.66
CA ARG A 502 -20.81 -33.50 21.72
C ARG A 502 -22.07 -33.30 20.89
N GLN A 503 -23.17 -32.88 21.51
CA GLN A 503 -24.44 -32.61 20.85
C GLN A 503 -24.35 -31.56 19.73
N PHE A 504 -23.38 -30.64 19.83
CA PHE A 504 -23.18 -29.55 18.88
C PHE A 504 -21.86 -29.70 18.09
N GLY A 505 -21.44 -30.94 17.83
CA GLY A 505 -20.31 -31.26 16.96
C GLY A 505 -18.94 -30.86 17.53
N GLY A 506 -18.82 -30.76 18.85
CA GLY A 506 -17.58 -30.43 19.55
C GLY A 506 -17.18 -28.95 19.50
N ILE A 507 -18.08 -28.07 19.02
CA ILE A 507 -17.79 -26.63 18.84
C ILE A 507 -18.54 -25.82 19.90
N GLY A 508 -17.79 -25.24 20.84
CA GLY A 508 -18.34 -24.44 21.94
C GLY A 508 -19.21 -23.27 21.49
N LYS A 509 -18.88 -22.64 20.37
CA LYS A 509 -19.63 -21.50 19.81
C LYS A 509 -21.11 -21.85 19.57
N ASN A 510 -21.37 -23.06 19.10
CA ASN A 510 -22.72 -23.55 18.83
C ASN A 510 -23.33 -24.14 20.10
N ALA A 511 -22.54 -24.90 20.87
CA ALA A 511 -22.98 -25.58 22.09
C ALA A 511 -23.51 -24.61 23.16
N PHE A 512 -22.92 -23.41 23.27
CA PHE A 512 -23.17 -22.48 24.36
C PHE A 512 -23.74 -21.13 23.91
N GLU A 513 -24.51 -21.11 22.81
CA GLU A 513 -25.30 -19.94 22.42
C GLU A 513 -26.39 -19.63 23.46
N ALA A 514 -27.10 -20.66 23.93
CA ALA A 514 -27.99 -20.56 25.09
C ALA A 514 -27.18 -20.65 26.42
N PRO A 515 -27.62 -19.97 27.50
CA PRO A 515 -26.96 -20.07 28.80
C PRO A 515 -26.76 -21.51 29.29
N PHE A 516 -25.63 -21.76 29.95
CA PHE A 516 -25.34 -23.05 30.58
C PHE A 516 -25.38 -22.90 32.10
N HIS A 517 -26.18 -23.74 32.75
CA HIS A 517 -26.30 -23.79 34.19
C HIS A 517 -25.54 -24.98 34.75
N LYS A 518 -24.84 -24.77 35.86
CA LYS A 518 -24.14 -25.85 36.54
C LYS A 518 -25.16 -26.92 37.02
N PRO A 519 -24.97 -28.21 36.69
CA PRO A 519 -25.85 -29.26 37.19
C PRO A 519 -25.67 -29.42 38.71
N ARG A 520 -26.79 -29.50 39.45
CA ARG A 520 -26.80 -29.83 40.88
C ARG A 520 -27.28 -31.27 41.07
N LYS A 521 -26.89 -31.88 42.20
CA LYS A 521 -27.31 -33.24 42.56
C LYS A 521 -28.83 -33.37 42.75
N ASP A 522 -29.52 -32.27 43.05
CA ASP A 522 -30.97 -32.19 43.27
C ASP A 522 -31.78 -31.94 41.98
N GLY A 523 -31.13 -31.88 40.81
CA GLY A 523 -31.80 -31.63 39.53
C GLY A 523 -32.20 -30.17 39.27
N THR A 524 -31.99 -29.26 40.21
CA THR A 524 -32.30 -27.83 40.02
C THR A 524 -31.18 -27.13 39.22
N PRO A 525 -31.52 -26.10 38.41
CA PRO A 525 -30.52 -25.36 37.66
C PRO A 525 -29.63 -24.56 38.62
N GLY A 526 -28.34 -24.89 38.65
CA GLY A 526 -27.34 -24.16 39.41
C GLY A 526 -26.98 -22.80 38.80
N PRO A 527 -25.94 -22.14 39.34
CA PRO A 527 -25.49 -20.86 38.83
C PRO A 527 -25.05 -20.97 37.36
N VAL A 528 -25.20 -19.88 36.62
CA VAL A 528 -24.77 -19.78 35.22
C VAL A 528 -23.25 -19.88 35.14
N VAL A 529 -22.76 -20.81 34.33
CA VAL A 529 -21.34 -20.95 34.01
C VAL A 529 -21.06 -20.21 32.71
N ARG A 530 -20.16 -19.24 32.76
CA ARG A 530 -19.73 -18.46 31.57
C ARG A 530 -18.36 -18.87 31.05
N SER A 531 -17.52 -19.42 31.91
CA SER A 531 -16.14 -19.79 31.61
C SER A 531 -15.66 -20.88 32.55
N VAL A 532 -14.71 -21.70 32.08
CA VAL A 532 -14.00 -22.71 32.88
C VAL A 532 -12.50 -22.47 32.86
N LYS A 533 -11.76 -23.11 33.76
CA LYS A 533 -10.29 -23.03 33.75
C LYS A 533 -9.73 -24.00 32.71
N THR A 534 -8.83 -23.51 31.88
CA THR A 534 -8.02 -24.31 30.95
C THR A 534 -6.55 -24.17 31.30
N ILE A 535 -5.77 -25.20 30.98
CA ILE A 535 -4.34 -25.30 31.28
C ILE A 535 -3.53 -25.47 29.99
N LYS A 536 -2.47 -24.68 29.83
CA LYS A 536 -1.57 -24.76 28.68
C LYS A 536 -0.13 -24.82 29.13
N LYS A 537 0.69 -25.63 28.47
CA LYS A 537 2.14 -25.68 28.72
C LYS A 537 2.75 -24.30 28.48
N SER A 538 3.58 -23.84 29.41
CA SER A 538 4.26 -22.54 29.34
C SER A 538 5.76 -22.77 29.34
N ASN A 539 6.44 -22.34 28.26
CA ASN A 539 7.88 -22.51 28.13
C ASN A 539 8.65 -21.35 28.78
N ILE A 540 8.25 -20.11 28.50
CA ILE A 540 8.85 -18.88 29.07
C ILE A 540 7.75 -17.86 29.31
N GLY A 541 7.76 -17.22 30.47
CA GLY A 541 6.82 -16.17 30.82
C GLY A 541 7.42 -15.12 31.76
N VAL A 542 6.74 -13.99 31.83
CA VAL A 542 7.11 -12.83 32.64
C VAL A 542 6.21 -12.80 33.87
N SER A 543 6.82 -12.89 35.05
CA SER A 543 6.09 -12.74 36.31
C SER A 543 5.64 -11.28 36.49
N VAL A 544 4.32 -11.07 36.59
CA VAL A 544 3.71 -9.73 36.75
C VAL A 544 2.40 -9.86 37.55
N ASN A 545 2.18 -8.95 38.50
CA ASN A 545 0.98 -8.90 39.36
C ASN A 545 0.57 -10.26 39.98
N GLY A 546 1.55 -11.06 40.42
CA GLY A 546 1.30 -12.39 41.01
C GLY A 546 0.89 -13.48 40.01
N GLY A 547 0.90 -13.19 38.71
CA GLY A 547 0.68 -14.14 37.62
C GLY A 547 1.85 -14.20 36.64
N ILE A 548 1.63 -14.89 35.52
CA ILE A 548 2.60 -15.06 34.43
C ILE A 548 1.96 -14.58 33.13
N ALA A 549 2.62 -13.67 32.42
CA ALA A 549 2.26 -13.24 31.07
C ALA A 549 3.24 -13.84 30.04
N GLY A 550 2.81 -13.97 28.78
CA GLY A 550 3.72 -14.32 27.69
C GLY A 550 4.79 -13.23 27.50
N ASN A 551 5.98 -13.59 27.02
CA ASN A 551 6.98 -12.59 26.64
C ASN A 551 6.43 -11.66 25.57
N GLY A 552 6.83 -10.39 25.65
CA GLY A 552 6.50 -9.39 24.65
C GLY A 552 7.40 -9.52 23.42
N SER A 553 7.77 -8.40 22.81
CA SER A 553 8.54 -8.47 21.57
C SER A 553 9.99 -8.93 21.81
N MET A 554 10.47 -9.84 20.97
CA MET A 554 11.89 -10.16 20.85
C MET A 554 12.59 -9.02 20.10
N VAL A 555 13.64 -8.45 20.68
CA VAL A 555 14.39 -7.33 20.12
C VAL A 555 15.38 -7.84 19.07
N ARG A 556 16.19 -8.84 19.45
CA ARG A 556 17.24 -9.43 18.63
C ARG A 556 17.57 -10.85 19.08
N ILE A 557 18.40 -11.54 18.31
CA ILE A 557 19.11 -12.73 18.75
C ILE A 557 20.61 -12.49 18.70
N ASP A 558 21.34 -12.93 19.71
CA ASP A 558 22.80 -12.92 19.74
C ASP A 558 23.30 -14.27 19.24
N VAL A 559 24.06 -14.30 18.15
CA VAL A 559 24.51 -15.52 17.47
C VAL A 559 25.92 -15.90 17.91
N TYR A 560 26.12 -17.17 18.19
CA TYR A 560 27.38 -17.76 18.64
C TYR A 560 27.78 -18.92 17.74
N ARG A 561 29.07 -19.17 17.62
CA ARG A 561 29.60 -20.40 17.01
C ARG A 561 30.54 -21.10 17.98
N VAL A 562 30.12 -22.27 18.44
CA VAL A 562 30.93 -23.13 19.31
C VAL A 562 31.81 -24.02 18.42
N PRO A 563 33.15 -24.00 18.60
CA PRO A 563 34.07 -24.87 17.87
C PRO A 563 33.64 -26.34 17.95
N ASN A 564 33.71 -27.04 16.82
CA ASN A 564 33.35 -28.48 16.69
C ASN A 564 31.91 -28.88 17.06
N ASP A 565 31.00 -27.93 17.34
CA ASP A 565 29.60 -28.23 17.67
C ASP A 565 28.62 -27.55 16.69
N GLY A 566 28.68 -26.22 16.55
CA GLY A 566 27.86 -25.49 15.59
C GLY A 566 27.35 -24.15 16.10
N TYR A 567 26.30 -23.64 15.45
CA TYR A 567 25.71 -22.35 15.78
C TYR A 567 24.65 -22.44 16.87
N TYR A 568 24.62 -21.42 17.72
CA TYR A 568 23.62 -21.23 18.77
C TYR A 568 23.16 -19.78 18.75
N TYR A 569 21.98 -19.50 19.33
CA TYR A 569 21.59 -18.12 19.57
C TYR A 569 20.93 -17.94 20.93
N ILE A 570 21.14 -16.76 21.51
CA ILE A 570 20.48 -16.30 22.73
C ILE A 570 19.39 -15.30 22.31
N PRO A 571 18.12 -15.54 22.63
CA PRO A 571 17.06 -14.57 22.38
C PRO A 571 17.12 -13.43 23.40
N VAL A 572 16.98 -12.18 22.94
CA VAL A 572 16.91 -10.99 23.79
C VAL A 572 15.54 -10.34 23.64
N TYR A 573 14.79 -10.27 24.73
CA TYR A 573 13.44 -9.70 24.80
C TYR A 573 13.46 -8.29 25.40
N ILE A 574 12.37 -7.56 25.22
CA ILE A 574 12.19 -6.24 25.86
C ILE A 574 12.25 -6.34 27.38
N THR A 575 11.76 -7.43 27.98
CA THR A 575 11.88 -7.69 29.41
C THR A 575 13.33 -7.72 29.90
N ASP A 576 14.25 -8.27 29.11
CA ASP A 576 15.67 -8.27 29.44
C ASP A 576 16.22 -6.84 29.42
N THR A 577 15.79 -6.02 28.46
CA THR A 577 16.18 -4.60 28.37
C THR A 577 15.69 -3.78 29.57
N VAL A 578 14.47 -4.05 30.04
CA VAL A 578 13.89 -3.38 31.22
C VAL A 578 14.59 -3.83 32.51
N ARG A 579 15.00 -5.10 32.61
CA ARG A 579 15.74 -5.63 33.76
C ARG A 579 17.21 -5.19 33.79
N GLY A 580 17.77 -4.80 32.65
CA GLY A 580 19.19 -4.43 32.54
C GLY A 580 20.16 -5.61 32.64
N VAL A 581 19.69 -6.86 32.48
CA VAL A 581 20.54 -8.07 32.57
C VAL A 581 20.56 -8.84 31.25
N LEU A 582 21.73 -8.97 30.64
CA LEU A 582 21.90 -9.73 29.39
C LEU A 582 21.70 -11.24 29.61
N PRO A 583 20.86 -11.91 28.82
CA PRO A 583 20.67 -13.35 28.92
C PRO A 583 21.95 -14.11 28.50
N GLN A 584 22.23 -15.24 29.15
CA GLN A 584 23.47 -16.03 28.92
C GLN A 584 23.22 -17.47 28.43
N LYS A 585 21.97 -17.84 28.19
CA LYS A 585 21.59 -19.20 27.79
C LYS A 585 21.03 -19.23 26.38
N ALA A 586 21.62 -20.04 25.52
CA ALA A 586 21.15 -20.27 24.16
C ALA A 586 20.03 -21.31 24.12
N CYS A 587 18.99 -21.04 23.32
CA CYS A 587 17.86 -21.95 23.21
C CYS A 587 18.27 -23.29 22.59
N VAL A 588 17.70 -24.37 23.13
CA VAL A 588 17.89 -25.73 22.65
C VAL A 588 16.53 -26.30 22.29
N GLN A 589 16.44 -26.95 21.13
CA GLN A 589 15.19 -27.50 20.62
C GLN A 589 14.52 -28.42 21.65
N ASP A 590 13.21 -28.21 21.85
CA ASP A 590 12.35 -29.02 22.71
C ASP A 590 12.82 -29.12 24.18
N LYS A 591 13.68 -28.18 24.62
CA LYS A 591 14.19 -28.09 26.00
C LYS A 591 13.66 -26.84 26.71
N PRO A 592 13.32 -26.96 28.02
CA PRO A 592 12.92 -25.81 28.81
C PRO A 592 14.13 -24.91 29.14
N PRO A 593 13.92 -23.63 29.50
CA PRO A 593 14.99 -22.63 29.70
C PRO A 593 16.06 -23.02 30.73
N GLU A 594 15.70 -23.84 31.71
CA GLU A 594 16.63 -24.32 32.74
C GLU A 594 17.73 -25.18 32.12
N GLN A 595 17.37 -25.97 31.09
CA GLN A 595 18.23 -26.89 30.34
C GLN A 595 18.86 -26.26 29.10
N TRP A 596 18.69 -24.94 28.89
CA TRP A 596 19.36 -24.23 27.81
C TRP A 596 20.87 -24.14 28.04
N LYS A 597 21.63 -24.13 26.95
CA LYS A 597 23.10 -24.17 26.99
C LYS A 597 23.65 -22.81 27.41
N VAL A 598 24.46 -22.77 28.48
CA VAL A 598 25.19 -21.56 28.87
C VAL A 598 26.26 -21.28 27.82
N MET A 599 26.34 -20.04 27.35
CA MET A 599 27.28 -19.62 26.33
C MET A 599 28.42 -18.81 26.92
N ASP A 600 29.58 -18.91 26.29
CA ASP A 600 30.75 -18.06 26.55
C ASP A 600 30.76 -16.93 25.50
N ASP A 601 30.97 -15.71 25.97
CA ASP A 601 31.07 -14.49 25.15
C ASP A 601 32.24 -14.57 24.14
N SER A 602 33.27 -15.38 24.40
CA SER A 602 34.35 -15.64 23.44
C SER A 602 33.87 -16.30 22.14
N HIS A 603 32.72 -16.98 22.16
CA HIS A 603 32.11 -17.62 21.00
C HIS A 603 31.11 -16.71 20.25
N PHE A 604 30.90 -15.48 20.72
CA PHE A 604 29.97 -14.54 20.11
C PHE A 604 30.44 -14.12 18.70
N LEU A 605 29.50 -14.04 17.76
CA LEU A 605 29.77 -13.58 16.40
C LEU A 605 29.13 -12.23 16.10
N PHE A 606 27.81 -12.12 16.25
CA PHE A 606 27.05 -10.91 15.93
C PHE A 606 25.62 -11.00 16.46
N SER A 607 24.93 -9.86 16.50
CA SER A 607 23.48 -9.82 16.79
C SER A 607 22.67 -9.70 15.49
N LEU A 608 21.52 -10.36 15.44
CA LEU A 608 20.54 -10.25 14.35
C LEU A 608 19.25 -9.60 14.84
N TYR A 609 18.87 -8.53 14.15
CA TYR A 609 17.59 -7.84 14.29
C TYR A 609 16.69 -8.14 13.09
N PRO A 610 15.36 -8.14 13.24
CA PRO A 610 14.44 -8.33 12.12
C PRO A 610 14.76 -7.37 10.96
N GLY A 611 14.99 -7.91 9.76
CA GLY A 611 15.40 -7.16 8.57
C GLY A 611 16.92 -7.01 8.39
N ASP A 612 17.75 -7.59 9.25
CA ASP A 612 19.18 -7.72 8.96
C ASP A 612 19.42 -8.76 7.85
N LEU A 613 20.40 -8.50 6.99
CA LEU A 613 20.76 -9.35 5.86
C LEU A 613 21.78 -10.41 6.29
N ILE A 614 21.56 -11.65 5.88
CA ILE A 614 22.44 -12.78 6.18
C ILE A 614 22.65 -13.67 4.96
N ARG A 615 23.84 -14.26 4.86
CA ARG A 615 24.12 -15.39 3.98
C ARG A 615 24.06 -16.66 4.80
N VAL A 616 23.28 -17.63 4.35
CA VAL A 616 23.18 -18.95 4.98
C VAL A 616 23.59 -20.03 4.00
N GLU A 617 24.33 -21.01 4.51
CA GLU A 617 24.75 -22.17 3.74
C GLU A 617 24.49 -23.45 4.53
N ARG A 618 24.01 -24.49 3.85
CA ARG A 618 23.74 -25.80 4.44
C ARG A 618 24.04 -26.91 3.44
N ARG A 619 24.57 -28.03 3.94
CA ARG A 619 24.82 -29.25 3.14
C ARG A 619 23.57 -29.79 2.45
N THR A 620 22.42 -29.70 3.10
CA THR A 620 21.12 -30.10 2.53
C THR A 620 20.37 -28.87 2.01
N PRO A 621 19.66 -28.96 0.87
CA PRO A 621 18.96 -27.82 0.29
C PRO A 621 17.97 -27.15 1.24
N ILE A 622 18.06 -25.83 1.33
CA ILE A 622 17.10 -24.96 2.01
C ILE A 622 15.89 -24.82 1.09
N LYS A 623 14.73 -25.29 1.55
CA LYS A 623 13.47 -25.24 0.82
C LYS A 623 12.78 -23.90 1.09
N LEU A 624 12.79 -22.99 0.14
CA LEU A 624 12.13 -21.69 0.22
C LEU A 624 10.77 -21.79 -0.49
N LYS A 625 9.69 -21.46 0.23
CA LYS A 625 8.32 -21.60 -0.29
C LYS A 625 7.69 -20.23 -0.54
N PRO A 626 6.83 -20.09 -1.55
CA PRO A 626 6.10 -18.85 -1.74
C PRO A 626 5.06 -18.63 -0.62
N PRO A 627 4.63 -17.38 -0.38
CA PRO A 627 3.55 -17.07 0.54
C PRO A 627 2.26 -17.84 0.22
N LYS A 628 1.43 -18.12 1.23
CA LYS A 628 0.16 -18.88 1.06
C LYS A 628 -0.79 -18.30 0.01
N LYS A 629 -0.73 -16.98 -0.21
CA LYS A 629 -1.60 -16.25 -1.15
C LYS A 629 -0.95 -16.04 -2.53
N ALA A 630 0.21 -16.64 -2.80
CA ALA A 630 0.87 -16.46 -4.08
C ALA A 630 0.20 -17.29 -5.19
N ALA A 631 0.05 -16.70 -6.38
CA ALA A 631 -0.43 -17.37 -7.59
C ALA A 631 0.50 -18.52 -7.99
N GLU A 632 1.81 -18.27 -7.94
CA GLU A 632 2.83 -19.30 -8.16
C GLU A 632 3.08 -20.09 -6.87
N LYS A 633 2.84 -21.41 -6.91
CA LYS A 633 3.04 -22.31 -5.77
C LYS A 633 4.38 -23.06 -5.80
N SER A 634 5.18 -22.86 -6.84
CA SER A 634 6.50 -23.47 -6.96
C SER A 634 7.44 -22.87 -5.91
N GLY A 635 8.18 -23.72 -5.19
CA GLY A 635 9.23 -23.30 -4.27
C GLY A 635 10.60 -23.44 -4.93
N ILE A 636 11.61 -22.79 -4.37
CA ILE A 636 13.00 -22.95 -4.78
C ILE A 636 13.78 -23.72 -3.72
N SER A 637 14.78 -24.49 -4.16
CA SER A 637 15.71 -25.18 -3.26
C SER A 637 17.13 -24.78 -3.60
N ARG A 638 17.86 -24.29 -2.59
CA ARG A 638 19.25 -23.83 -2.73
C ARG A 638 20.05 -24.26 -1.50
N ASN A 639 21.31 -24.65 -1.70
CA ASN A 639 22.22 -24.94 -0.57
C ASN A 639 22.75 -23.66 0.07
N GLU A 640 22.81 -22.59 -0.70
CA GLU A 640 23.28 -21.28 -0.30
C GLU A 640 22.26 -20.21 -0.70
N CYS A 641 21.97 -19.26 0.19
CA CYS A 641 21.16 -18.10 -0.14
C CYS A 641 21.51 -16.86 0.69
N LEU A 642 21.37 -15.70 0.05
CA LEU A 642 21.42 -14.38 0.68
C LEU A 642 19.98 -13.92 0.98
N VAL A 643 19.64 -13.75 2.25
CA VAL A 643 18.27 -13.62 2.76
C VAL A 643 18.18 -12.67 3.95
N TYR A 644 17.01 -12.11 4.20
CA TYR A 644 16.75 -11.33 5.40
C TYR A 644 16.25 -12.19 6.55
N PHE A 645 16.77 -11.94 7.75
CA PHE A 645 16.25 -12.50 8.99
C PHE A 645 14.90 -11.87 9.34
N VAL A 646 13.89 -12.69 9.66
CA VAL A 646 12.52 -12.24 9.97
C VAL A 646 12.21 -12.36 11.45
N SER A 647 12.42 -13.55 12.01
CA SER A 647 12.14 -13.87 13.41
C SER A 647 12.86 -15.16 13.82
N ALA A 648 12.86 -15.46 15.11
CA ALA A 648 13.38 -16.72 15.65
C ALA A 648 12.29 -17.47 16.43
N ASP A 649 12.38 -18.80 16.43
CA ASP A 649 11.53 -19.69 17.23
C ASP A 649 12.42 -20.46 18.21
N ILE A 650 12.27 -20.09 19.48
CA ILE A 650 13.04 -20.64 20.61
C ILE A 650 12.69 -22.10 20.90
N SER A 651 11.49 -22.57 20.54
CA SER A 651 11.06 -23.94 20.84
C SER A 651 11.78 -24.92 19.91
N THR A 652 12.02 -24.51 18.67
CA THR A 652 12.68 -25.31 17.65
C THR A 652 14.15 -24.92 17.41
N ALA A 653 14.67 -23.94 18.16
CA ALA A 653 16.00 -23.35 17.97
C ALA A 653 16.29 -22.99 16.50
N SER A 654 15.31 -22.35 15.86
CA SER A 654 15.31 -22.08 14.43
C SER A 654 15.03 -20.62 14.11
N ILE A 655 15.31 -20.21 12.87
CA ILE A 655 15.04 -18.87 12.35
C ILE A 655 14.07 -18.90 11.17
N CYS A 656 13.36 -17.80 10.98
CA CYS A 656 12.58 -17.51 9.78
C CYS A 656 13.36 -16.55 8.90
N ILE A 657 13.48 -16.89 7.62
CA ILE A 657 14.21 -16.11 6.61
C ILE A 657 13.34 -15.86 5.39
N THR A 658 13.60 -14.77 4.67
CA THR A 658 12.91 -14.42 3.42
C THR A 658 13.86 -13.86 2.38
N THR A 659 13.58 -14.11 1.11
CA THR A 659 14.34 -13.51 -0.01
C THR A 659 14.19 -11.99 -0.02
N HIS A 660 15.09 -11.30 -0.73
CA HIS A 660 15.14 -9.84 -0.69
C HIS A 660 13.82 -9.18 -1.10
N ASP A 661 13.15 -9.75 -2.10
CA ASP A 661 11.88 -9.35 -2.67
C ASP A 661 10.65 -9.92 -1.96
N ARG A 662 10.84 -10.66 -0.85
CA ARG A 662 9.81 -11.36 -0.09
C ARG A 662 9.00 -12.38 -0.90
N LYS A 663 9.51 -12.80 -2.08
CA LYS A 663 8.86 -13.80 -2.93
C LYS A 663 8.87 -15.18 -2.28
N TYR A 664 9.92 -15.52 -1.54
CA TYR A 664 10.00 -16.80 -0.84
C TYR A 664 10.34 -16.63 0.65
N ILE A 665 9.82 -17.55 1.44
CA ILE A 665 9.99 -17.62 2.89
C ILE A 665 10.32 -19.05 3.30
N GLN A 666 11.26 -19.20 4.22
CA GLN A 666 11.47 -20.46 4.93
C GLN A 666 11.22 -20.19 6.41
N LYS A 667 10.31 -20.97 6.99
CA LYS A 667 10.03 -20.99 8.42
C LYS A 667 10.74 -22.20 9.01
N GLY A 668 11.35 -22.04 10.19
CA GLY A 668 11.93 -23.18 10.89
C GLY A 668 13.30 -23.61 10.38
N LEU A 669 14.14 -22.69 9.88
CA LEU A 669 15.52 -23.02 9.52
C LEU A 669 16.37 -23.21 10.79
N GLY A 670 16.63 -24.45 11.19
CA GLY A 670 17.48 -24.76 12.34
C GLY A 670 18.91 -24.23 12.14
N VAL A 671 19.42 -23.46 13.10
CA VAL A 671 20.72 -22.77 12.95
C VAL A 671 21.91 -23.69 13.21
N LYS A 672 21.77 -24.68 14.10
CA LYS A 672 22.90 -25.46 14.63
C LYS A 672 23.74 -26.13 13.56
N ARG A 673 23.09 -26.67 12.53
CA ARG A 673 23.71 -27.46 11.45
C ARG A 673 24.03 -26.65 10.18
N LEU A 674 24.00 -25.32 10.26
CA LEU A 674 24.43 -24.49 9.12
C LEU A 674 25.93 -24.62 8.92
N SER A 675 26.36 -24.71 7.66
CA SER A 675 27.77 -24.69 7.26
C SER A 675 28.33 -23.28 7.48
N ALA A 676 27.58 -22.27 7.02
CA ALA A 676 27.90 -20.85 7.15
C ALA A 676 26.67 -20.03 7.55
N LEU A 677 26.88 -19.03 8.39
CA LEU A 677 25.90 -18.02 8.81
C LEU A 677 26.67 -16.71 8.95
N GLU A 678 26.59 -15.87 7.93
CA GLU A 678 27.36 -14.63 7.81
C GLU A 678 26.41 -13.43 7.77
N LYS A 679 26.81 -12.32 8.39
CA LYS A 679 26.03 -11.09 8.42
C LYS A 679 26.49 -10.12 7.33
N TYR A 680 25.52 -9.47 6.69
CA TYR A 680 25.72 -8.46 5.67
C TYR A 680 24.96 -7.18 6.05
N VAL A 681 25.42 -6.05 5.51
CA VAL A 681 24.70 -4.78 5.51
C VAL A 681 24.32 -4.43 4.09
N VAL A 682 23.17 -3.78 3.94
CA VAL A 682 22.64 -3.33 2.66
C VAL A 682 22.33 -1.84 2.73
N ASP A 683 22.71 -1.10 1.70
CA ASP A 683 22.43 0.33 1.59
C ASP A 683 21.01 0.59 1.04
N PRO A 684 20.53 1.85 1.00
CA PRO A 684 19.21 2.17 0.46
C PRO A 684 19.01 1.83 -1.02
N LEU A 685 20.08 1.66 -1.81
CA LEU A 685 20.03 1.32 -3.23
C LEU A 685 20.12 -0.19 -3.49
N GLY A 686 20.31 -1.00 -2.44
CA GLY A 686 20.43 -2.46 -2.54
C GLY A 686 21.87 -2.97 -2.68
N SER A 687 22.88 -2.10 -2.60
CA SER A 687 24.28 -2.54 -2.58
C SER A 687 24.59 -3.13 -1.21
N TYR A 688 25.19 -4.32 -1.16
CA TYR A 688 25.45 -5.04 0.08
C TYR A 688 26.91 -5.39 0.27
N HIS A 689 27.34 -5.42 1.53
CA HIS A 689 28.71 -5.69 1.95
C HIS A 689 28.72 -6.64 3.14
N LYS A 690 29.70 -7.55 3.17
CA LYS A 690 29.89 -8.47 4.30
C LYS A 690 30.36 -7.68 5.53
N VAL A 691 29.78 -7.97 6.68
CA VAL A 691 30.19 -7.38 7.95
C VAL A 691 31.46 -8.07 8.44
N GLN A 692 32.41 -7.29 8.96
CA GLN A 692 33.59 -7.83 9.62
C GLN A 692 33.19 -8.41 10.98
N LEU A 693 33.54 -9.67 11.21
CA LEU A 693 33.17 -10.43 12.41
C LEU A 693 34.43 -10.84 13.19
N PRO A 694 34.33 -11.06 14.52
CA PRO A 694 33.12 -10.90 15.34
C PRO A 694 32.80 -9.42 15.65
N GLU A 695 31.50 -9.11 15.77
CA GLU A 695 31.06 -7.85 16.36
C GLU A 695 31.33 -7.86 17.88
N LYS A 696 31.33 -6.68 18.50
CA LYS A 696 31.28 -6.58 19.96
C LYS A 696 29.85 -6.86 20.43
N ARG A 697 29.69 -7.80 21.37
CA ARG A 697 28.38 -8.07 21.99
C ARG A 697 27.86 -6.81 22.67
N GLN A 698 26.73 -6.29 22.20
CA GLN A 698 26.17 -5.04 22.70
C GLN A 698 25.34 -5.24 23.96
N GLY A 699 25.32 -4.23 24.83
CA GLY A 699 24.38 -4.12 25.95
C GLY A 699 22.95 -3.82 25.50
N PHE A 700 22.18 -3.19 26.39
CA PHE A 700 20.81 -2.73 26.13
C PHE A 700 20.75 -1.34 25.54
#